data_AF-B7GGX5-F1
#
_entry.id   AF-B7GGX5-F1
#
_cell.length_a   1.000
_cell.length_b   1.000
_cell.length_c   1.000
_cell.angle_alpha   90.00
_cell.angle_beta   90.00
_cell.angle_gamma   90.00
#
_symmetry.space_group_name_H-M   'P 1'
#
loop_
_entity.id
_entity.type
_entity.pdbx_description
1 polymer ?
#
loop_
_entity_poly.entity_id
_entity_poly.type
_entity_poly.pdbx_seq_one_letter_code
_entity_poly.pdbx_strand_id
1 'polypeptide(L)'
;MAMNREVIVIIGAFVVAVYLTVLNVTYPLIGIDVVEKKNGDVVVSGVYEFGWAEQHGVRPNDRVIKINGKHPRFHNTVKKYHVIEQAKTITIQRRNQVQTLRVDMKSHGVAQWAYYILLPTIFFVFTIRFSIFLLRLRPHDKSAIVLIYFLLLMGLCYVSASLSAKYEPIGRQLFNGIFLALPTVFLHFVYKYFEKEKKVWFAKTTVFFLYGLNVSLVFALLTAPFHSIDETNVLLLACLINMSSVFTLLAKGWKKLQGDALQHTIKGIVFAISSSTIPFLFFYSFPMLVMKKWILPAELTVIFLFALPTVFFYLMATDQLFQLPFSIGRLKYLGLFALFPSFFIMIVYNQWIRRSSKWAELVVLFSVVYIIVLATFYIKEWLDRKWRAKLRMQKHFYEESLYRISEQLKKQRTVEGAMYCLEKELQEILDVEKIEVIQSINEPLSFEYNQAHWANIVKKINGAPLSIGRVMEHRSLFVVFIGSFHETSLWLVGKKKRPLSFRTEQKDWLSTIVYYTSMTIENMLKVEELLKELDRLKETEHSISFTRLMFQWSERERKKLAIDLHDTLLQDLILLRRKVENLLVQPLYVEDIQKQLNDIEEEILDVIDVTREICHELRPPFLSQMGLKQAISQLIARFHLRTNIKVKWNVHIQAKLGEEQELAMYRIIQELLNNAVKHSQASTIQLVLDAQDEAVQLCYVDDGVGIEMEKLNDHHDNLGLFGIKERVQGLGGTCKIASSHGSGLEITVTIPL
;
A
#
# COMPACT_ATOMS: atom_id res chain seq x y z
N MET A 1 1.52 -8.06 38.10
CA MET A 1 1.69 -7.50 36.74
C MET A 1 3.00 -8.05 36.19
N ALA A 2 2.97 -9.14 35.42
CA ALA A 2 4.20 -9.77 34.93
C ALA A 2 4.81 -8.89 33.82
N MET A 3 6.02 -8.37 34.05
CA MET A 3 6.73 -7.57 33.05
C MET A 3 7.04 -8.46 31.83
N ASN A 4 6.66 -8.00 30.63
CA ASN A 4 6.87 -8.75 29.39
C ASN A 4 8.36 -9.09 29.23
N ARG A 5 8.71 -10.34 28.87
CA ARG A 5 10.10 -10.83 28.82
C ARG A 5 10.98 -9.97 27.90
N GLU A 6 10.39 -9.41 26.86
CA GLU A 6 11.00 -8.55 25.85
C GLU A 6 11.39 -7.20 26.43
N VAL A 7 10.59 -6.67 27.36
CA VAL A 7 10.90 -5.42 28.08
C VAL A 7 12.12 -5.63 28.98
N ILE A 8 12.22 -6.79 29.63
CA ILE A 8 13.41 -7.17 30.44
C ILE A 8 14.66 -7.20 29.55
N VAL A 9 14.58 -7.78 28.35
CA VAL A 9 15.71 -7.83 27.41
C VAL A 9 16.14 -6.43 26.95
N ILE A 10 15.19 -5.54 26.64
CA ILE A 10 15.50 -4.15 26.26
C ILE A 10 16.20 -3.41 27.42
N ILE A 11 15.70 -3.57 28.65
CA ILE A 11 16.32 -2.96 29.84
C ILE A 11 17.73 -3.53 30.06
N GLY A 12 17.90 -4.85 29.96
CA GLY A 12 19.19 -5.51 30.08
C GLY A 12 20.20 -5.00 29.04
N ALA A 13 19.79 -4.90 27.77
CA ALA A 13 20.63 -4.33 26.72
C ALA A 13 21.00 -2.88 27.01
N PHE A 14 20.08 -2.06 27.53
CA PHE A 14 20.36 -0.68 27.92
C PHE A 14 21.41 -0.58 29.03
N VAL A 15 21.28 -1.39 30.08
CA VAL A 15 22.26 -1.43 31.19
C VAL A 15 23.65 -1.83 30.69
N VAL A 16 23.73 -2.86 29.85
CA VAL A 16 24.99 -3.29 29.24
C VAL A 16 25.60 -2.17 28.39
N ALA A 17 24.81 -1.51 27.54
CA ALA A 17 25.31 -0.42 26.72
C ALA A 17 25.82 0.76 27.54
N VAL A 18 25.12 1.16 28.62
CA VAL A 18 25.59 2.22 29.53
C VAL A 18 26.94 1.84 30.14
N TYR A 19 27.10 0.59 30.61
CA TYR A 19 28.36 0.10 31.13
C TYR A 19 29.49 0.16 30.09
N LEU A 20 29.25 -0.30 28.85
CA LEU A 20 30.24 -0.24 27.78
C LEU A 20 30.57 1.20 27.36
N THR A 21 29.60 2.12 27.39
CA THR A 21 29.85 3.54 27.11
C THR A 21 30.73 4.18 28.19
N VAL A 22 30.52 3.84 29.47
CA VAL A 22 31.41 4.29 30.56
C VAL A 22 32.84 3.78 30.35
N LEU A 23 33.01 2.52 29.95
CA LEU A 23 34.33 1.99 29.59
C LEU A 23 34.95 2.74 28.40
N ASN A 24 34.15 3.09 27.39
CA ASN A 24 34.61 3.84 26.23
C ASN A 24 35.10 5.26 26.57
N VAL A 25 34.52 5.89 27.60
CA VAL A 25 34.97 7.17 28.14
C VAL A 25 36.23 7.01 29.01
N THR A 26 36.35 5.87 29.70
CA THR A 26 37.47 5.60 30.62
C THR A 26 38.76 5.28 29.87
N TYR A 27 38.66 4.53 28.77
CA TYR A 27 39.80 4.11 27.97
C TYR A 27 39.84 4.84 26.64
N PRO A 28 40.83 5.72 26.43
CA PRO A 28 41.05 6.36 25.14
C PRO A 28 41.75 5.42 24.16
N LEU A 29 41.59 5.68 22.86
CA LEU A 29 42.35 4.95 21.83
C LEU A 29 43.74 5.57 21.68
N ILE A 30 44.77 4.81 22.02
CA ILE A 30 46.16 5.29 22.01
C ILE A 30 46.77 5.16 20.60
N GLY A 31 46.60 4.02 19.96
CA GLY A 31 46.93 3.76 18.57
C GLY A 31 48.43 3.65 18.29
N ILE A 32 49.19 2.92 19.12
CA ILE A 32 50.63 2.71 18.91
C ILE A 32 50.91 1.24 18.68
N ASP A 33 51.46 0.91 17.52
CA ASP A 33 52.02 -0.40 17.22
C ASP A 33 53.50 -0.42 17.64
N VAL A 34 53.95 -1.53 18.24
CA VAL A 34 55.33 -1.68 18.68
C VAL A 34 55.95 -2.98 18.21
N VAL A 35 57.25 -2.94 17.95
CA VAL A 35 58.06 -4.13 17.67
C VAL A 35 59.17 -4.21 18.70
N GLU A 36 59.39 -5.42 19.19
CA GLU A 36 60.49 -5.75 20.08
C GLU A 36 61.74 -6.11 19.27
N LYS A 37 62.81 -5.34 19.46
CA LYS A 37 64.12 -5.61 18.85
C LYS A 37 64.87 -6.69 19.61
N LYS A 38 65.83 -7.34 18.93
CA LYS A 38 66.67 -8.42 19.49
C LYS A 38 67.44 -8.03 20.77
N ASN A 39 67.68 -6.73 20.98
CA ASN A 39 68.33 -6.19 22.17
C ASN A 39 67.36 -5.95 23.36
N GLY A 40 66.07 -6.33 23.23
CA GLY A 40 65.05 -6.15 24.26
C GLY A 40 64.37 -4.77 24.25
N ASP A 41 64.73 -3.89 23.32
CA ASP A 41 64.10 -2.58 23.16
C ASP A 41 62.76 -2.68 22.46
N VAL A 42 61.77 -1.98 23.02
CA VAL A 42 60.46 -1.82 22.39
C VAL A 42 60.45 -0.50 21.63
N VAL A 43 60.20 -0.57 20.33
CA VAL A 43 60.24 0.58 19.41
C VAL A 43 58.89 0.71 18.71
N VAL A 44 58.42 1.94 18.54
CA VAL A 44 57.19 2.24 17.78
C VAL A 44 57.38 1.83 16.32
N SER A 45 56.57 0.90 15.83
CA SER A 45 56.57 0.46 14.43
C SER A 45 55.56 1.24 13.59
N GLY A 46 54.43 1.63 14.19
CA GLY A 46 53.33 2.33 13.54
C GLY A 46 52.55 3.20 14.52
N VAL A 47 51.95 4.26 13.99
CA VAL A 47 51.05 5.14 14.74
C VAL A 47 49.75 5.24 13.96
N TYR A 48 48.64 4.95 14.63
CA TYR A 48 47.32 4.98 14.02
C TYR A 48 46.86 6.43 13.83
N GLU A 49 46.39 6.75 12.62
CA GLU A 49 45.97 8.09 12.22
C GLU A 49 44.91 8.72 13.14
N PHE A 50 43.99 7.90 13.67
CA PHE A 50 42.93 8.35 14.57
C PHE A 50 43.26 8.12 16.04
N GLY A 51 44.46 7.64 16.37
CA GLY A 51 44.93 7.39 17.72
C GLY A 51 45.40 8.68 18.41
N TRP A 52 45.39 8.65 19.74
CA TRP A 52 45.90 9.75 20.57
C TRP A 52 47.38 10.05 20.27
N ALA A 53 48.16 9.02 19.93
CA ALA A 53 49.60 9.13 19.71
C ALA A 53 49.99 10.02 18.51
N GLU A 54 49.21 10.01 17.43
CA GLU A 54 49.43 10.87 16.25
C GLU A 54 49.33 12.35 16.63
N GLN A 55 48.32 12.71 17.43
CA GLN A 55 48.08 14.09 17.88
C GLN A 55 49.13 14.59 18.88
N HIS A 56 49.78 13.67 19.60
CA HIS A 56 50.79 13.98 20.61
C HIS A 56 52.22 13.80 20.10
N GLY A 57 52.39 13.70 18.78
CA GLY A 57 53.68 13.76 18.11
C GLY A 57 54.56 12.53 18.28
N VAL A 58 53.98 11.38 18.66
CA VAL A 58 54.65 10.07 18.63
C VAL A 58 54.90 9.71 17.17
N ARG A 59 56.09 9.18 16.86
CA ARG A 59 56.47 8.82 15.49
C ARG A 59 57.02 7.39 15.42
N PRO A 60 56.92 6.73 14.26
CA PRO A 60 57.65 5.51 14.00
C PRO A 60 59.14 5.67 14.33
N ASN A 61 59.74 4.63 14.90
CA ASN A 61 61.10 4.55 15.43
C ASN A 61 61.37 5.24 16.78
N ASP A 62 60.37 5.82 17.45
CA ASP A 62 60.53 6.25 18.84
C ASP A 62 60.77 5.05 19.76
N ARG A 63 61.75 5.14 20.67
CA ARG A 63 62.01 4.08 21.65
C ARG A 63 61.11 4.27 22.86
N VAL A 64 60.37 3.24 23.24
CA VAL A 64 59.48 3.27 24.41
C VAL A 64 60.27 2.79 25.63
N ILE A 65 60.47 3.65 26.62
CA ILE A 65 61.27 3.34 27.82
C ILE A 65 60.40 2.81 28.96
N LYS A 66 59.25 3.45 29.21
CA LYS A 66 58.33 3.07 30.30
C LYS A 66 56.88 3.23 29.89
N ILE A 67 56.04 2.29 30.31
CA ILE A 67 54.59 2.36 30.26
C ILE A 67 54.08 2.24 31.69
N ASN A 68 53.29 3.20 32.16
CA ASN A 68 52.80 3.26 33.55
C ASN A 68 53.92 3.10 34.61
N GLY A 69 55.10 3.66 34.32
CA GLY A 69 56.29 3.57 35.18
C GLY A 69 57.07 2.24 35.12
N LYS A 70 56.57 1.21 34.42
CA LYS A 70 57.21 -0.11 34.27
C LYS A 70 57.80 -0.32 32.89
N HIS A 71 58.68 -1.31 32.75
CA HIS A 71 59.26 -1.68 31.44
C HIS A 71 58.16 -2.14 30.46
N PRO A 72 58.17 -1.73 29.17
CA PRO A 72 57.08 -1.98 28.22
C PRO A 72 56.69 -3.45 28.05
N ARG A 73 57.66 -4.37 28.16
CA ARG A 73 57.45 -5.84 28.11
C ARG A 73 56.45 -6.37 29.14
N PHE A 74 56.29 -5.69 30.27
CA PHE A 74 55.34 -6.11 31.31
C PHE A 74 53.92 -5.59 31.07
N HIS A 75 53.73 -4.71 30.09
CA HIS A 75 52.41 -4.20 29.76
C HIS A 75 51.62 -5.25 28.96
N ASN A 76 50.39 -5.54 29.39
CA ASN A 76 49.62 -6.68 28.90
C ASN A 76 49.35 -6.61 27.38
N THR A 77 49.03 -5.42 26.86
CA THR A 77 48.73 -5.23 25.43
C THR A 77 49.98 -5.35 24.56
N VAL A 78 51.14 -4.94 25.08
CA VAL A 78 52.43 -5.08 24.37
C VAL A 78 52.81 -6.56 24.28
N LYS A 79 52.66 -7.30 25.38
CA LYS A 79 52.98 -8.73 25.44
C LYS A 79 52.06 -9.57 24.56
N LYS A 80 50.76 -9.26 24.53
CA LYS A 80 49.76 -10.08 23.83
C LYS A 80 49.51 -9.69 22.38
N TYR A 81 49.57 -8.39 22.08
CA TYR A 81 49.08 -7.85 20.81
C TYR A 81 50.10 -6.97 20.09
N HIS A 82 51.28 -6.76 20.67
CA HIS A 82 52.30 -5.85 20.11
C HIS A 82 51.80 -4.41 19.89
N VAL A 83 50.88 -3.95 20.75
CA VAL A 83 50.35 -2.58 20.74
C VAL A 83 50.39 -1.96 22.14
N ILE A 84 50.48 -0.65 22.21
CA ILE A 84 50.32 0.10 23.47
C ILE A 84 48.92 0.68 23.52
N GLU A 85 48.06 0.04 24.30
CA GLU A 85 46.71 0.49 24.63
C GLU A 85 46.49 0.44 26.14
N GLN A 86 45.53 1.19 26.67
CA GLN A 86 45.24 1.23 28.13
C GLN A 86 46.42 1.70 29.00
N ALA A 87 47.31 2.54 28.45
CA ALA A 87 48.36 3.22 29.20
C ALA A 87 47.84 4.55 29.78
N LYS A 88 48.25 4.89 31.01
CA LYS A 88 48.04 6.20 31.65
C LYS A 88 49.21 7.15 31.39
N THR A 89 50.42 6.61 31.30
CA THR A 89 51.64 7.38 31.00
C THR A 89 52.56 6.59 30.09
N ILE A 90 53.12 7.24 29.07
CA ILE A 90 54.04 6.64 28.10
C ILE A 90 55.31 7.49 28.08
N THR A 91 56.47 6.88 28.32
CA THR A 91 57.77 7.57 28.24
C THR A 91 58.50 7.12 26.99
N ILE A 92 58.72 8.07 26.07
CA ILE A 92 59.39 7.84 24.79
C ILE A 92 60.74 8.56 24.74
N GLN A 93 61.66 8.03 23.94
CA GLN A 93 62.97 8.62 23.67
C GLN A 93 63.17 8.81 22.16
N ARG A 94 63.49 10.04 21.76
CA ARG A 94 63.84 10.42 20.40
C ARG A 94 65.13 11.23 20.41
N ARG A 95 66.18 10.75 19.71
CA ARG A 95 67.48 11.45 19.56
C ARG A 95 68.03 12.03 20.89
N ASN A 96 68.06 11.20 21.94
CA ASN A 96 68.46 11.51 23.34
C ASN A 96 67.52 12.41 24.18
N GLN A 97 66.41 12.91 23.63
CA GLN A 97 65.37 13.55 24.46
C GLN A 97 64.38 12.51 24.97
N VAL A 98 64.15 12.51 26.27
CA VAL A 98 63.15 11.66 26.94
C VAL A 98 61.93 12.51 27.26
N GLN A 99 60.76 12.10 26.77
CA GLN A 99 59.50 12.76 27.04
C GLN A 99 58.53 11.78 27.67
N THR A 100 57.96 12.16 28.82
CA THR A 100 56.85 11.43 29.43
C THR A 100 55.54 12.12 29.06
N LEU A 101 54.72 11.41 28.29
CA LEU A 101 53.41 11.85 27.88
C LEU A 101 52.36 11.22 28.79
N ARG A 102 51.42 12.03 29.29
CA ARG A 102 50.26 11.57 30.04
C ARG A 102 49.09 11.37 29.09
N VAL A 103 48.48 10.20 29.14
CA VAL A 103 47.32 9.85 28.31
C VAL A 103 46.06 10.24 29.10
N ASP A 104 45.32 11.22 28.62
CA ASP A 104 44.09 11.71 29.25
C ASP A 104 43.00 12.04 28.22
N MET A 105 41.73 11.80 28.57
CA MET A 105 40.59 11.98 27.67
C MET A 105 40.36 13.44 27.22
N LYS A 106 40.89 14.43 27.95
CA LYS A 106 40.66 15.85 27.68
C LYS A 106 41.55 16.40 26.57
N SER A 107 42.71 15.80 26.31
CA SER A 107 43.62 16.22 25.23
C SER A 107 43.21 15.69 23.84
N HIS A 108 42.01 15.13 23.73
CA HIS A 108 41.56 14.41 22.54
C HIS A 108 41.01 15.35 21.47
N GLY A 109 41.38 15.12 20.22
CA GLY A 109 40.67 15.71 19.09
C GLY A 109 39.20 15.29 19.04
N VAL A 110 38.33 16.22 18.62
CA VAL A 110 36.86 16.07 18.50
C VAL A 110 36.44 14.79 17.75
N ALA A 111 37.28 14.32 16.83
CA ALA A 111 37.08 13.10 16.05
C ALA A 111 36.89 11.84 16.91
N GLN A 112 37.73 11.58 17.91
CA GLN A 112 37.61 10.35 18.72
C GLN A 112 36.31 10.33 19.54
N TRP A 113 35.93 11.48 20.09
CA TRP A 113 34.67 11.64 20.81
C TRP A 113 33.46 11.35 19.92
N ALA A 114 33.52 11.81 18.66
CA ALA A 114 32.50 11.57 17.67
C ALA A 114 32.38 10.07 17.31
N TYR A 115 33.49 9.41 16.94
CA TYR A 115 33.45 8.02 16.43
C TYR A 115 33.23 6.96 17.51
N TYR A 116 33.85 7.09 18.68
CA TYR A 116 33.89 6.01 19.67
C TYR A 116 32.87 6.17 20.80
N ILE A 117 32.21 7.32 20.90
CA ILE A 117 31.20 7.59 21.94
C ILE A 117 29.90 8.07 21.31
N LEU A 118 29.92 9.22 20.62
CA LEU A 118 28.69 9.87 20.17
C LEU A 118 27.93 9.02 19.14
N LEU A 119 28.58 8.61 18.05
CA LEU A 119 27.97 7.83 16.96
C LEU A 119 27.42 6.47 17.44
N PRO A 120 28.18 5.64 18.18
CA PRO A 120 27.66 4.39 18.74
C PRO A 120 26.48 4.60 19.68
N THR A 121 26.51 5.65 20.51
CA THR A 121 25.42 5.97 21.44
C THR A 121 24.16 6.41 20.68
N ILE A 122 24.30 7.28 19.68
CA ILE A 122 23.18 7.70 18.82
C ILE A 122 22.57 6.48 18.11
N PHE A 123 23.42 5.62 17.53
CA PHE A 123 22.97 4.40 16.87
C PHE A 123 22.22 3.48 17.84
N PHE A 124 22.75 3.27 19.04
CA PHE A 124 22.13 2.43 20.06
C PHE A 124 20.77 2.99 20.55
N VAL A 125 20.68 4.31 20.75
CA VAL A 125 19.40 4.97 21.08
C VAL A 125 18.40 4.79 19.93
N PHE A 126 18.85 4.89 18.68
CA PHE A 126 18.00 4.66 17.51
C PHE A 126 17.47 3.22 17.48
N THR A 127 18.34 2.20 17.66
CA THR A 127 17.91 0.80 17.67
C THR A 127 17.00 0.47 18.85
N ILE A 128 17.23 1.02 20.05
CA ILE A 128 16.31 0.86 21.19
C ILE A 128 14.94 1.48 20.88
N ARG A 129 14.91 2.71 20.38
CA ARG A 129 13.64 3.38 20.06
C ARG A 129 12.87 2.61 18.99
N PHE A 130 13.57 2.11 17.99
CA PHE A 130 12.96 1.26 16.97
C PHE A 130 12.44 -0.05 17.58
N SER A 131 13.20 -0.71 18.44
CA SER A 131 12.76 -1.91 19.16
C SER A 131 11.51 -1.68 20.03
N ILE A 132 11.43 -0.56 20.75
CA ILE A 132 10.24 -0.19 21.55
C ILE A 132 9.04 0.07 20.63
N PHE A 133 9.26 0.75 19.50
CA PHE A 133 8.23 0.97 18.49
C PHE A 133 7.69 -0.35 17.94
N LEU A 134 8.57 -1.30 17.60
CA LEU A 134 8.18 -2.65 17.15
C LEU A 134 7.38 -3.42 18.18
N LEU A 135 7.81 -3.37 19.45
CA LEU A 135 7.12 -4.05 20.53
C LEU A 135 5.71 -3.50 20.76
N ARG A 136 5.51 -2.18 20.59
CA ARG A 136 4.18 -1.55 20.68
C ARG A 136 3.31 -1.86 19.47
N LEU A 137 3.89 -1.91 18.28
CA LEU A 137 3.16 -2.13 17.04
C LEU A 137 2.72 -3.60 16.88
N ARG A 138 3.56 -4.55 17.30
CA ARG A 138 3.34 -6.00 17.12
C ARG A 138 3.79 -6.82 18.36
N PRO A 139 3.13 -6.69 19.52
CA PRO A 139 3.59 -7.23 20.82
C PRO A 139 3.71 -8.76 20.93
N HIS A 140 3.23 -9.53 19.94
CA HIS A 140 3.26 -11.00 19.96
C HIS A 140 3.72 -11.65 18.64
N ASP A 141 4.22 -10.85 17.68
CA ASP A 141 4.73 -11.41 16.42
C ASP A 141 6.14 -11.97 16.62
N LYS A 142 6.30 -13.30 16.45
CA LYS A 142 7.59 -14.00 16.62
C LYS A 142 8.68 -13.44 15.71
N SER A 143 8.35 -13.00 14.49
CA SER A 143 9.32 -12.40 13.57
C SER A 143 9.78 -11.01 14.05
N ALA A 144 8.85 -10.21 14.58
CA ALA A 144 9.17 -8.89 15.15
C ALA A 144 10.04 -9.02 16.40
N ILE A 145 9.80 -10.03 17.26
CA ILE A 145 10.63 -10.29 18.44
C ILE A 145 12.07 -10.64 18.04
N VAL A 146 12.27 -11.48 17.03
CA VAL A 146 13.61 -11.83 16.55
C VAL A 146 14.30 -10.61 15.91
N LEU A 147 13.54 -9.75 15.22
CA LEU A 147 14.07 -8.48 14.70
C LEU A 147 14.48 -7.53 15.83
N ILE A 148 13.72 -7.45 16.94
CA ILE A 148 14.10 -6.67 18.13
C ILE A 148 15.43 -7.17 18.68
N TYR A 149 15.61 -8.48 18.84
CA TYR A 149 16.88 -9.04 19.31
C TYR A 149 18.04 -8.72 18.38
N PHE A 150 17.81 -8.84 17.06
CA PHE A 150 18.78 -8.44 16.06
C PHE A 150 19.18 -6.95 16.19
N LEU A 151 18.23 -6.04 16.30
CA LEU A 151 18.47 -4.59 16.43
C LEU A 151 19.23 -4.22 17.72
N LEU A 152 18.88 -4.86 18.83
CA LEU A 152 19.57 -4.65 20.11
C LEU A 152 21.01 -5.16 20.06
N LEU A 153 21.22 -6.37 19.53
CA LEU A 153 22.56 -6.94 19.34
C LEU A 153 23.40 -6.09 18.40
N MET A 154 22.80 -5.57 17.33
CA MET A 154 23.47 -4.69 16.38
C MET A 154 23.95 -3.40 17.05
N GLY A 155 23.11 -2.81 17.91
CA GLY A 155 23.49 -1.65 18.72
C GLY A 155 24.63 -1.96 19.70
N LEU A 156 24.54 -3.06 20.45
CA LEU A 156 25.59 -3.50 21.37
C LEU A 156 26.91 -3.83 20.65
N CYS A 157 26.83 -4.41 19.45
CA CYS A 157 28.00 -4.69 18.61
C CYS A 157 28.76 -3.41 18.29
N TYR A 158 28.06 -2.33 17.93
CA TYR A 158 28.73 -1.07 17.61
C TYR A 158 29.38 -0.43 18.85
N VAL A 159 28.67 -0.40 19.98
CA VAL A 159 29.24 0.15 21.23
C VAL A 159 30.46 -0.66 21.68
N SER A 160 30.43 -1.99 21.54
CA SER A 160 31.55 -2.88 21.89
C SER A 160 32.69 -2.89 20.86
N ALA A 161 32.45 -2.58 19.59
CA ALA A 161 33.48 -2.47 18.56
C ALA A 161 34.58 -1.46 18.94
N SER A 162 34.16 -0.34 19.53
CA SER A 162 35.06 0.72 20.02
C SER A 162 35.99 0.20 21.14
N LEU A 163 35.48 -0.65 22.03
CA LEU A 163 36.25 -1.28 23.10
C LEU A 163 37.18 -2.38 22.58
N SER A 164 36.74 -3.09 21.53
CA SER A 164 37.56 -4.09 20.84
C SER A 164 38.82 -3.45 20.22
N ALA A 165 38.68 -2.27 19.59
CA ALA A 165 39.79 -1.50 19.06
C ALA A 165 40.77 -1.02 20.16
N LYS A 166 40.27 -0.81 21.38
CA LYS A 166 41.06 -0.42 22.57
C LYS A 166 41.59 -1.63 23.36
N TYR A 167 41.37 -2.85 22.85
CA TYR A 167 41.75 -4.12 23.48
C TYR A 167 41.23 -4.30 24.90
N GLU A 168 40.09 -3.68 25.24
CA GLU A 168 39.46 -3.86 26.55
C GLU A 168 38.86 -5.28 26.62
N PRO A 169 39.23 -6.11 27.61
CA PRO A 169 38.91 -7.53 27.60
C PRO A 169 37.42 -7.86 27.49
N ILE A 170 36.57 -7.17 28.26
CA ILE A 170 35.14 -7.50 28.35
C ILE A 170 34.43 -7.09 27.05
N GLY A 171 34.64 -5.86 26.62
CA GLY A 171 34.08 -5.30 25.38
C GLY A 171 34.57 -6.04 24.15
N ARG A 172 35.83 -6.47 24.11
CA ARG A 172 36.38 -7.26 22.99
C ARG A 172 35.70 -8.62 22.87
N GLN A 173 35.54 -9.36 23.96
CA GLN A 173 34.87 -10.67 23.91
C GLN A 173 33.39 -10.55 23.57
N LEU A 174 32.71 -9.54 24.12
CA LEU A 174 31.34 -9.24 23.78
C LEU A 174 31.21 -8.89 22.29
N PHE A 175 32.11 -8.05 21.76
CA PHE A 175 32.14 -7.70 20.35
C PHE A 175 32.31 -8.94 19.47
N ASN A 176 33.31 -9.78 19.73
CA ASN A 176 33.58 -10.97 18.92
C ASN A 176 32.37 -11.91 18.86
N GLY A 177 31.75 -12.19 20.00
CA GLY A 177 30.59 -13.06 20.06
C GLY A 177 29.38 -12.50 19.30
N ILE A 178 29.06 -11.22 19.52
CA ILE A 178 27.92 -10.57 18.87
C ILE A 178 28.18 -10.40 17.37
N PHE A 179 29.38 -9.96 16.98
CA PHE A 179 29.76 -9.72 15.59
C PHE A 179 29.61 -10.98 14.73
N LEU A 180 30.04 -12.13 15.25
CA LEU A 180 29.88 -13.42 14.57
C LEU A 180 28.42 -13.90 14.54
N ALA A 181 27.64 -13.65 15.60
CA ALA A 181 26.26 -14.10 15.67
C ALA A 181 25.30 -13.27 14.81
N LEU A 182 25.59 -11.99 14.56
CA LEU A 182 24.68 -11.04 13.89
C LEU A 182 24.11 -11.53 12.56
N PRO A 183 24.90 -12.01 11.58
CA PRO A 183 24.37 -12.52 10.31
C PRO A 183 23.43 -13.72 10.49
N THR A 184 23.67 -14.54 11.52
CA THR A 184 22.85 -15.73 11.82
C THR A 184 21.53 -15.33 12.47
N VAL A 185 21.55 -14.38 13.40
CA VAL A 185 20.32 -13.81 14.01
C VAL A 185 19.46 -13.15 12.92
N PHE A 186 20.09 -12.46 11.96
CA PHE A 186 19.40 -11.91 10.80
C PHE A 186 18.72 -12.99 9.95
N LEU A 187 19.41 -14.09 9.64
CA LEU A 187 18.80 -15.23 8.93
C LEU A 187 17.66 -15.87 9.72
N HIS A 188 17.76 -15.92 11.05
CA HIS A 188 16.67 -16.39 11.90
C HIS A 188 15.44 -15.49 11.80
N PHE A 189 15.62 -14.17 11.75
CA PHE A 189 14.54 -13.22 11.46
C PHE A 189 13.89 -13.52 10.10
N VAL A 190 14.70 -13.63 9.03
CA VAL A 190 14.21 -13.93 7.67
C VAL A 190 13.44 -15.25 7.67
N TYR A 191 13.96 -16.30 8.30
CA TYR A 191 13.28 -17.59 8.41
C TYR A 191 11.90 -17.44 9.06
N LYS A 192 11.85 -16.82 10.25
CA LYS A 192 10.61 -16.64 11.01
C LYS A 192 9.58 -15.79 10.29
N TYR A 193 10.03 -14.79 9.56
CA TYR A 193 9.17 -13.94 8.76
C TYR A 193 8.49 -14.73 7.63
N PHE A 194 9.24 -15.50 6.83
CA PHE A 194 8.67 -16.29 5.74
C PHE A 194 7.99 -17.60 6.20
N GLU A 195 8.28 -18.07 7.42
CA GLU A 195 7.58 -19.21 8.06
C GLU A 195 6.12 -18.88 8.33
N LYS A 196 5.84 -17.64 8.75
CA LYS A 196 4.47 -17.14 8.96
C LYS A 196 3.62 -17.25 7.68
N GLU A 197 4.21 -16.94 6.53
CA GLU A 197 3.56 -16.97 5.21
C GLU A 197 3.64 -18.34 4.51
N LYS A 198 4.16 -19.38 5.20
CA LYS A 198 4.38 -20.74 4.66
C LYS A 198 5.23 -20.79 3.37
N LYS A 199 6.07 -19.79 3.13
CA LYS A 199 6.84 -19.60 1.87
C LYS A 199 8.36 -19.66 2.05
N VAL A 200 8.83 -20.40 3.07
CA VAL A 200 10.26 -20.57 3.36
C VAL A 200 10.96 -21.41 2.29
N TRP A 201 12.23 -21.13 2.03
CA TRP A 201 13.05 -21.82 1.01
C TRP A 201 14.34 -22.44 1.54
N PHE A 202 14.59 -22.37 2.84
CA PHE A 202 15.73 -22.98 3.50
C PHE A 202 15.31 -23.62 4.83
N ALA A 203 16.05 -24.62 5.27
CA ALA A 203 15.67 -25.39 6.46
C ALA A 203 16.02 -24.64 7.76
N LYS A 204 15.23 -24.87 8.81
CA LYS A 204 15.51 -24.37 10.17
C LYS A 204 16.88 -24.88 10.68
N THR A 205 17.24 -26.10 10.28
CA THR A 205 18.52 -26.74 10.62
C THR A 205 19.72 -25.94 10.11
N THR A 206 19.60 -25.27 8.96
CA THR A 206 20.66 -24.38 8.44
C THR A 206 20.95 -23.22 9.39
N VAL A 207 19.90 -22.60 9.96
CA VAL A 207 20.06 -21.50 10.93
C VAL A 207 20.72 -22.00 12.22
N PHE A 208 20.29 -23.14 12.75
CA PHE A 208 20.90 -23.72 13.96
C PHE A 208 22.33 -24.20 13.75
N PHE A 209 22.63 -24.75 12.57
CA PHE A 209 24.00 -25.13 12.20
C PHE A 209 24.93 -23.91 12.22
N LEU A 210 24.50 -22.77 11.66
CA LEU A 210 25.28 -21.53 11.68
C LEU A 210 25.46 -20.99 13.12
N TYR A 211 24.45 -21.11 14.00
CA TYR A 211 24.62 -20.77 15.41
C TYR A 211 25.68 -21.66 16.07
N GLY A 212 25.61 -22.98 15.86
CA GLY A 212 26.60 -23.93 16.40
C GLY A 212 28.01 -23.63 15.91
N LEU A 213 28.17 -23.35 14.61
CA LEU A 213 29.45 -22.99 14.00
C LEU A 213 30.03 -21.70 14.61
N ASN A 214 29.21 -20.66 14.79
CA ASN A 214 29.65 -19.41 15.41
C ASN A 214 30.02 -19.58 16.89
N VAL A 215 29.28 -20.39 17.66
CA VAL A 215 29.62 -20.71 19.05
C VAL A 215 30.95 -21.47 19.15
N SER A 216 31.14 -22.49 18.31
CA SER A 216 32.40 -23.23 18.24
C SER A 216 33.58 -22.34 17.88
N LEU A 217 33.38 -21.37 16.96
CA LEU A 217 34.42 -20.42 16.58
C LEU A 217 34.78 -19.46 17.73
N VAL A 218 33.78 -18.94 18.45
CA VAL A 218 34.02 -18.10 19.65
C VAL A 218 34.78 -18.90 20.71
N PHE A 219 34.39 -20.16 20.95
CA PHE A 219 35.09 -21.03 21.90
C PHE A 219 36.54 -21.30 21.47
N ALA A 220 36.79 -21.53 20.17
CA ALA A 220 38.14 -21.68 19.63
C ALA A 220 38.97 -20.40 19.82
N LEU A 221 38.39 -19.21 19.58
CA LEU A 221 39.07 -17.92 19.80
C LEU A 221 39.40 -17.66 21.28
N LEU A 222 38.59 -18.17 22.20
CA LEU A 222 38.85 -18.07 23.65
C LEU A 222 39.96 -19.02 24.14
N THR A 223 40.13 -20.16 23.46
CA THR A 223 41.01 -21.26 23.90
C THR A 223 42.33 -21.36 23.13
N ALA A 224 42.42 -20.74 21.94
CA ALA A 224 43.61 -20.79 21.11
C ALA A 224 44.84 -20.19 21.81
N PRO A 225 46.03 -20.82 21.68
CA PRO A 225 47.27 -20.27 22.23
C PRO A 225 47.60 -18.93 21.57
N PHE A 226 47.72 -17.90 22.39
CA PHE A 226 47.81 -16.45 22.09
C PHE A 226 48.94 -15.98 21.15
N HIS A 227 49.64 -16.85 20.42
CA HIS A 227 50.85 -16.49 19.66
C HIS A 227 50.86 -16.84 18.17
N SER A 228 49.90 -17.61 17.63
CA SER A 228 50.01 -18.09 16.23
C SER A 228 48.89 -17.66 15.28
N ILE A 229 47.75 -17.15 15.78
CA ILE A 229 46.57 -16.85 14.95
C ILE A 229 46.19 -15.37 15.08
N ASP A 230 46.15 -14.68 13.94
CA ASP A 230 45.64 -13.31 13.87
C ASP A 230 44.11 -13.33 14.04
N GLU A 231 43.66 -13.07 15.26
CA GLU A 231 42.25 -13.02 15.68
C GLU A 231 41.40 -12.16 14.73
N THR A 232 41.95 -11.04 14.26
CA THR A 232 41.27 -10.10 13.36
C THR A 232 40.98 -10.75 12.02
N ASN A 233 41.95 -11.48 11.45
CA ASN A 233 41.76 -12.18 10.17
C ASN A 233 40.74 -13.31 10.29
N VAL A 234 40.73 -14.04 11.41
CA VAL A 234 39.73 -15.09 11.66
C VAL A 234 38.32 -14.49 11.72
N LEU A 235 38.14 -13.38 12.45
CA LEU A 235 36.85 -12.68 12.55
C LEU A 235 36.38 -12.14 11.20
N LEU A 236 37.26 -11.50 10.42
CA LEU A 236 36.92 -10.97 9.10
C LEU A 236 36.59 -12.08 8.09
N LEU A 237 37.35 -13.18 8.10
CA LEU A 237 37.08 -14.34 7.25
C LEU A 237 35.74 -14.99 7.60
N ALA A 238 35.47 -15.19 8.89
CA ALA A 238 34.20 -15.74 9.35
C ALA A 238 33.02 -14.81 9.04
N CYS A 239 33.22 -13.49 9.11
CA CYS A 239 32.23 -12.49 8.69
C CYS A 239 31.92 -12.63 7.19
N LEU A 240 32.94 -12.73 6.33
CA LEU A 240 32.77 -12.94 4.89
C LEU A 240 32.01 -14.23 4.56
N ILE A 241 32.34 -15.34 5.23
CA ILE A 241 31.66 -16.63 5.03
C ILE A 241 30.20 -16.55 5.47
N ASN A 242 29.93 -15.99 6.65
CA ASN A 242 28.57 -15.80 7.16
C ASN A 242 27.75 -14.90 6.21
N MET A 243 28.31 -13.76 5.81
CA MET A 243 27.63 -12.82 4.89
C MET A 243 27.41 -13.43 3.50
N SER A 244 28.37 -14.17 2.96
CA SER A 244 28.20 -14.90 1.70
C SER A 244 27.08 -15.93 1.79
N SER A 245 26.94 -16.59 2.93
CA SER A 245 25.82 -17.52 3.21
C SER A 245 24.48 -16.76 3.25
N VAL A 246 24.41 -15.60 3.90
CA VAL A 246 23.23 -14.73 3.90
C VAL A 246 22.82 -14.36 2.48
N PHE A 247 23.75 -13.80 1.69
CA PHE A 247 23.48 -13.36 0.32
C PHE A 247 23.06 -14.51 -0.58
N THR A 248 23.70 -15.68 -0.46
CA THR A 248 23.35 -16.88 -1.23
C THR A 248 21.93 -17.36 -0.90
N LEU A 249 21.55 -17.37 0.38
CA LEU A 249 20.20 -17.74 0.79
C LEU A 249 19.18 -16.72 0.31
N LEU A 250 19.43 -15.41 0.43
CA LEU A 250 18.53 -14.38 -0.07
C LEU A 250 18.37 -14.43 -1.60
N ALA A 251 19.44 -14.70 -2.35
CA ALA A 251 19.39 -14.86 -3.80
C ALA A 251 18.55 -16.09 -4.22
N LYS A 252 18.66 -17.21 -3.49
CA LYS A 252 17.78 -18.37 -3.68
C LYS A 252 16.31 -18.02 -3.39
N GLY A 253 16.06 -17.23 -2.35
CA GLY A 253 14.72 -16.74 -2.00
C GLY A 253 14.12 -15.85 -3.08
N TRP A 254 14.89 -14.90 -3.62
CA TRP A 254 14.48 -14.05 -4.74
C TRP A 254 14.02 -14.91 -5.92
N LYS A 255 14.83 -15.90 -6.34
CA LYS A 255 14.48 -16.80 -7.45
C LYS A 255 13.22 -17.61 -7.17
N LYS A 256 13.06 -18.17 -5.95
CA LYS A 256 11.89 -19.00 -5.60
C LYS A 256 10.58 -18.19 -5.57
N LEU A 257 10.64 -16.93 -5.16
CA LEU A 257 9.46 -16.06 -5.02
C LEU A 257 9.20 -15.20 -6.27
N GLN A 258 9.65 -15.65 -7.45
CA GLN A 258 9.42 -14.94 -8.70
C GLN A 258 7.92 -14.95 -9.06
N GLY A 259 7.34 -13.76 -9.28
CA GLY A 259 5.91 -13.59 -9.56
C GLY A 259 5.01 -13.49 -8.31
N ASP A 260 5.58 -13.63 -7.11
CA ASP A 260 4.85 -13.53 -5.84
C ASP A 260 4.87 -12.10 -5.28
N ALA A 261 3.79 -11.66 -4.61
CA ALA A 261 3.75 -10.35 -3.94
C ALA A 261 4.89 -10.18 -2.91
N LEU A 262 5.33 -11.26 -2.27
CA LEU A 262 6.43 -11.27 -1.30
C LEU A 262 7.83 -11.07 -1.92
N GLN A 263 7.95 -11.10 -3.26
CA GLN A 263 9.23 -10.85 -3.93
C GLN A 263 9.77 -9.45 -3.60
N HIS A 264 8.89 -8.47 -3.48
CA HIS A 264 9.26 -7.09 -3.16
C HIS A 264 9.85 -6.96 -1.75
N THR A 265 9.34 -7.74 -0.80
CA THR A 265 9.90 -7.80 0.55
C THR A 265 11.31 -8.35 0.53
N ILE A 266 11.60 -9.42 -0.22
CA ILE A 266 12.97 -9.91 -0.39
C ILE A 266 13.87 -8.87 -1.04
N LYS A 267 13.40 -8.17 -2.07
CA LYS A 267 14.16 -7.08 -2.71
C LYS A 267 14.51 -5.97 -1.69
N GLY A 268 13.55 -5.58 -0.85
CA GLY A 268 13.76 -4.63 0.24
C GLY A 268 14.78 -5.11 1.27
N ILE A 269 14.69 -6.37 1.71
CA ILE A 269 15.64 -7.00 2.63
C ILE A 269 17.05 -7.08 2.03
N VAL A 270 17.17 -7.49 0.76
CA VAL A 270 18.44 -7.51 0.03
C VAL A 270 19.01 -6.10 -0.08
N PHE A 271 18.20 -5.10 -0.38
CA PHE A 271 18.66 -3.71 -0.41
C PHE A 271 19.15 -3.22 0.95
N ALA A 272 18.44 -3.53 2.04
CA ALA A 272 18.82 -3.16 3.41
C ALA A 272 20.18 -3.76 3.81
N ILE A 273 20.36 -5.07 3.57
CA ILE A 273 21.60 -5.76 3.94
C ILE A 273 22.76 -5.36 3.01
N SER A 274 22.51 -5.19 1.71
CA SER A 274 23.53 -4.72 0.76
C SER A 274 24.03 -3.32 1.09
N SER A 275 23.10 -2.37 1.30
CA SER A 275 23.45 -0.98 1.59
C SER A 275 24.21 -0.79 2.92
N SER A 276 24.04 -1.70 3.87
CA SER A 276 24.73 -1.65 5.16
C SER A 276 26.04 -2.43 5.23
N THR A 277 26.13 -3.58 4.55
CA THR A 277 27.27 -4.51 4.74
C THR A 277 28.28 -4.48 3.60
N ILE A 278 27.87 -4.24 2.35
CA ILE A 278 28.80 -4.20 1.21
C ILE A 278 29.89 -3.14 1.39
N PRO A 279 29.61 -1.90 1.86
CA PRO A 279 30.67 -0.92 2.10
C PRO A 279 31.73 -1.40 3.10
N PHE A 280 31.33 -2.04 4.21
CA PHE A 280 32.26 -2.63 5.17
C PHE A 280 33.07 -3.77 4.55
N LEU A 281 32.41 -4.68 3.82
CA LEU A 281 33.08 -5.82 3.20
C LEU A 281 34.10 -5.37 2.14
N PHE A 282 33.74 -4.40 1.32
CA PHE A 282 34.55 -3.96 0.18
C PHE A 282 35.66 -2.98 0.57
N PHE A 283 35.42 -2.03 1.45
CA PHE A 283 36.42 -1.00 1.79
C PHE A 283 37.32 -1.38 2.97
N TYR A 284 36.86 -2.27 3.86
CA TYR A 284 37.61 -2.66 5.05
C TYR A 284 37.94 -4.16 5.06
N SER A 285 36.92 -5.03 5.14
CA SER A 285 37.13 -6.47 5.41
C SER A 285 38.00 -7.17 4.36
N PHE A 286 37.66 -7.02 3.08
CA PHE A 286 38.37 -7.71 1.99
C PHE A 286 39.77 -7.13 1.75
N PRO A 287 39.99 -5.80 1.67
CA PRO A 287 41.32 -5.22 1.57
C PRO A 287 42.21 -5.58 2.76
N MET A 288 41.67 -5.61 3.98
CA MET A 288 42.44 -5.97 5.16
C MET A 288 42.92 -7.43 5.11
N LEU A 289 42.11 -8.35 4.61
CA LEU A 289 42.50 -9.77 4.47
C LEU A 289 43.52 -10.01 3.35
N VAL A 290 43.38 -9.34 2.21
CA VAL A 290 44.21 -9.60 1.02
C VAL A 290 45.48 -8.73 1.01
N MET A 291 45.34 -7.44 1.34
CA MET A 291 46.39 -6.43 1.20
C MET A 291 47.03 -6.04 2.54
N LYS A 292 46.50 -6.54 3.68
CA LYS A 292 46.84 -6.10 5.05
C LYS A 292 46.74 -4.58 5.25
N LYS A 293 45.97 -3.92 4.39
CA LYS A 293 45.74 -2.49 4.39
C LYS A 293 44.30 -2.22 3.97
N TRP A 294 43.61 -1.39 4.72
CA TRP A 294 42.26 -0.98 4.44
C TRP A 294 42.21 0.21 3.47
N ILE A 295 41.12 0.32 2.71
CA ILE A 295 40.84 1.47 1.83
C ILE A 295 40.16 2.57 2.65
N LEU A 296 39.17 2.19 3.47
CA LEU A 296 38.55 3.06 4.47
C LEU A 296 38.64 2.43 5.86
N PRO A 297 38.81 3.24 6.92
CA PRO A 297 38.90 2.76 8.28
C PRO A 297 37.57 2.11 8.68
N ALA A 298 37.61 1.12 9.58
CA ALA A 298 36.40 0.45 10.07
C ALA A 298 35.38 1.48 10.59
N GLU A 299 35.84 2.46 11.34
CA GLU A 299 35.07 3.55 11.94
C GLU A 299 34.21 4.31 10.93
N LEU A 300 34.69 4.45 9.69
CA LEU A 300 33.95 5.15 8.63
C LEU A 300 32.97 4.24 7.93
N THR A 301 33.36 2.99 7.73
CA THR A 301 32.48 1.99 7.11
C THR A 301 31.28 1.64 7.99
N VAL A 302 31.38 1.78 9.32
CA VAL A 302 30.26 1.51 10.23
C VAL A 302 29.14 2.55 10.11
N ILE A 303 29.37 3.72 9.52
CA ILE A 303 28.29 4.69 9.27
C ILE A 303 27.22 4.09 8.34
N PHE A 304 27.61 3.24 7.39
CA PHE A 304 26.66 2.54 6.51
C PHE A 304 25.74 1.58 7.26
N LEU A 305 26.11 1.16 8.47
CA LEU A 305 25.29 0.30 9.33
C LEU A 305 23.92 0.93 9.65
N PHE A 306 23.82 2.27 9.66
CA PHE A 306 22.56 3.00 9.84
C PHE A 306 21.53 2.72 8.73
N ALA A 307 21.96 2.33 7.54
CA ALA A 307 21.06 2.05 6.42
C ALA A 307 20.07 0.93 6.76
N LEU A 308 20.52 -0.11 7.47
CA LEU A 308 19.71 -1.29 7.71
C LEU A 308 18.48 -1.04 8.61
N PRO A 309 18.63 -0.55 9.87
CA PRO A 309 17.47 -0.25 10.70
C PRO A 309 16.58 0.85 10.09
N THR A 310 17.16 1.78 9.32
CA THR A 310 16.39 2.82 8.61
C THR A 310 15.53 2.24 7.50
N VAL A 311 16.08 1.35 6.67
CA VAL A 311 15.33 0.66 5.60
C VAL A 311 14.25 -0.25 6.20
N PHE A 312 14.54 -0.98 7.29
CA PHE A 312 13.51 -1.77 7.98
C PHE A 312 12.39 -0.91 8.56
N PHE A 313 12.72 0.22 9.18
CA PHE A 313 11.73 1.18 9.66
C PHE A 313 10.85 1.69 8.51
N TYR A 314 11.46 2.01 7.36
CA TYR A 314 10.73 2.42 6.16
C TYR A 314 9.81 1.30 5.62
N LEU A 315 10.32 0.08 5.47
CA LEU A 315 9.55 -1.07 4.96
C LEU A 315 8.33 -1.37 5.85
N MET A 316 8.42 -1.09 7.14
CA MET A 316 7.32 -1.25 8.08
C MET A 316 6.37 -0.05 8.10
N ALA A 317 6.90 1.18 8.03
CA ALA A 317 6.09 2.39 8.03
C ALA A 317 5.24 2.55 6.75
N THR A 318 5.61 1.84 5.68
CA THR A 318 4.89 1.85 4.39
C THR A 318 3.97 0.65 4.21
N ASP A 319 3.77 -0.17 5.26
CA ASP A 319 3.05 -1.46 5.22
C ASP A 319 3.58 -2.40 4.10
N GLN A 320 4.78 -2.18 3.58
CA GLN A 320 5.39 -3.00 2.51
C GLN A 320 5.87 -4.38 3.00
N LEU A 321 5.89 -4.59 4.32
CA LEU A 321 5.97 -5.92 4.91
C LEU A 321 4.63 -6.70 4.78
N PHE A 322 3.49 -6.04 4.58
CA PHE A 322 2.17 -6.67 4.47
C PHE A 322 1.29 -5.97 3.41
N GLN A 323 1.39 -6.44 2.16
CA GLN A 323 0.51 -6.19 1.00
C GLN A 323 0.76 -4.95 0.11
N LEU A 324 1.52 -5.19 -0.99
CA LEU A 324 1.44 -4.59 -2.36
C LEU A 324 1.74 -3.07 -2.54
N PRO A 325 2.05 -2.61 -3.78
CA PRO A 325 3.26 -1.87 -4.08
C PRO A 325 3.14 -0.36 -3.81
N PHE A 326 4.20 0.23 -3.25
CA PHE A 326 4.45 1.66 -3.39
C PHE A 326 5.85 1.91 -3.93
N SER A 327 5.89 2.80 -4.92
CA SER A 327 6.99 3.04 -5.85
C SER A 327 8.34 3.29 -5.17
N ILE A 328 9.32 2.46 -5.54
CA ILE A 328 10.77 2.63 -5.27
C ILE A 328 11.33 3.98 -5.81
N GLY A 329 10.52 4.75 -6.55
CA GLY A 329 10.91 6.07 -7.06
C GLY A 329 11.32 7.08 -5.99
N ARG A 330 10.51 7.32 -4.95
CA ARG A 330 10.65 8.56 -4.14
C ARG A 330 11.86 8.58 -3.20
N LEU A 331 12.22 7.45 -2.59
CA LEU A 331 13.44 7.36 -1.79
C LEU A 331 14.71 7.40 -2.64
N LYS A 332 14.68 6.85 -3.87
CA LYS A 332 15.80 7.00 -4.82
C LYS A 332 16.06 8.47 -5.10
N TYR A 333 15.00 9.26 -5.32
CA TYR A 333 15.13 10.71 -5.53
C TYR A 333 15.60 11.44 -4.28
N LEU A 334 15.03 11.19 -3.10
CA LEU A 334 15.49 11.85 -1.86
C LEU A 334 16.97 11.55 -1.56
N GLY A 335 17.40 10.31 -1.76
CA GLY A 335 18.81 9.93 -1.65
C GLY A 335 19.68 10.67 -2.67
N LEU A 336 19.29 10.68 -3.95
CA LEU A 336 19.99 11.42 -5.01
C LEU A 336 20.05 12.94 -4.72
N PHE A 337 18.95 13.53 -4.27
CA PHE A 337 18.88 14.95 -3.91
C PHE A 337 19.72 15.27 -2.68
N ALA A 338 19.89 14.35 -1.73
CA ALA A 338 20.73 14.57 -0.55
C ALA A 338 22.24 14.53 -0.90
N LEU A 339 22.65 13.90 -2.02
CA LEU A 339 24.07 13.87 -2.43
C LEU A 339 24.59 15.28 -2.74
N PHE A 340 23.82 16.10 -3.46
CA PHE A 340 24.27 17.40 -3.94
C PHE A 340 24.59 18.41 -2.81
N PRO A 341 23.69 18.66 -1.83
CA PRO A 341 24.02 19.51 -0.68
C PRO A 341 25.18 18.96 0.14
N SER A 342 25.31 17.63 0.23
CA SER A 342 26.34 16.98 1.04
C SER A 342 27.72 17.11 0.42
N PHE A 343 27.83 16.95 -0.91
CA PHE A 343 29.06 17.25 -1.64
C PHE A 343 29.39 18.74 -1.58
N PHE A 344 28.39 19.61 -1.73
CA PHE A 344 28.59 21.06 -1.66
C PHE A 344 29.16 21.49 -0.31
N ILE A 345 28.55 21.06 0.80
CA ILE A 345 29.02 21.36 2.16
C ILE A 345 30.42 20.77 2.40
N MET A 346 30.69 19.56 1.91
CA MET A 346 32.03 18.94 1.99
C MET A 346 33.09 19.78 1.26
N ILE A 347 32.80 20.23 0.04
CA ILE A 347 33.73 21.02 -0.78
C ILE A 347 33.99 22.39 -0.13
N VAL A 348 32.94 23.08 0.32
CA VAL A 348 33.06 24.38 1.00
C VAL A 348 33.89 24.26 2.28
N TYR A 349 33.65 23.23 3.09
CA TYR A 349 34.43 22.99 4.30
C TYR A 349 35.93 22.77 4.00
N ASN A 350 36.24 21.97 2.97
CA ASN A 350 37.63 21.71 2.57
C ASN A 350 38.33 22.95 2.00
N GLN A 351 37.61 23.79 1.22
CA GLN A 351 38.24 24.95 0.60
C GLN A 351 38.39 26.15 1.54
N TRP A 352 37.44 26.37 2.46
CA TRP A 352 37.37 27.61 3.25
C TRP A 352 37.76 27.45 4.72
N ILE A 353 37.52 26.28 5.33
CA ILE A 353 37.73 26.08 6.77
C ILE A 353 39.04 25.30 7.03
N ARG A 354 39.27 24.20 6.31
CA ARG A 354 40.47 23.37 6.48
C ARG A 354 41.08 23.03 5.12
N ARG A 355 42.06 23.84 4.68
CA ARG A 355 42.73 23.77 3.37
C ARG A 355 43.47 22.46 3.05
N SER A 356 43.60 21.51 3.98
CA SER A 356 44.26 20.21 3.74
C SER A 356 43.66 19.07 4.59
N SER A 357 42.33 18.95 4.64
CA SER A 357 41.73 17.79 5.31
C SER A 357 42.12 16.49 4.57
N LYS A 358 42.53 15.47 5.33
CA LYS A 358 42.80 14.13 4.80
C LYS A 358 41.52 13.59 4.14
N TRP A 359 41.66 12.79 3.09
CA TRP A 359 40.51 12.22 2.36
C TRP A 359 39.49 11.50 3.28
N ALA A 360 39.97 10.84 4.33
CA ALA A 360 39.14 10.19 5.32
C ALA A 360 38.22 11.17 6.10
N GLU A 361 38.71 12.35 6.47
CA GLU A 361 37.91 13.39 7.15
C GLU A 361 36.79 13.93 6.23
N LEU A 362 37.08 14.06 4.93
CA LEU A 362 36.11 14.54 3.94
C LEU A 362 34.99 13.52 3.70
N VAL A 363 35.33 12.23 3.64
CA VAL A 363 34.35 11.14 3.50
C VAL A 363 33.41 11.10 4.71
N VAL A 364 33.92 11.37 5.91
CA VAL A 364 33.08 11.43 7.11
C VAL A 364 32.17 12.62 7.08
N LEU A 365 32.73 13.80 6.81
CA LEU A 365 31.95 15.01 6.75
C LEU A 365 30.82 14.85 5.74
N PHE A 366 31.13 14.32 4.56
CA PHE A 366 30.13 13.97 3.56
C PHE A 366 29.07 13.03 4.11
N SER A 367 29.48 11.93 4.76
CA SER A 367 28.56 10.91 5.28
C SER A 367 27.65 11.46 6.38
N VAL A 368 28.19 12.25 7.31
CA VAL A 368 27.44 12.89 8.39
C VAL A 368 26.45 13.90 7.83
N VAL A 369 26.91 14.77 6.93
CA VAL A 369 26.06 15.77 6.28
C VAL A 369 24.97 15.08 5.44
N TYR A 370 25.32 14.01 4.72
CA TYR A 370 24.38 13.22 3.93
C TYR A 370 23.28 12.62 4.80
N ILE A 371 23.62 12.02 5.94
CA ILE A 371 22.63 11.49 6.88
C ILE A 371 21.76 12.62 7.43
N ILE A 372 22.33 13.76 7.79
CA ILE A 372 21.57 14.91 8.31
C ILE A 372 20.61 15.47 7.25
N VAL A 373 21.07 15.66 6.02
CA VAL A 373 20.26 16.17 4.91
C VAL A 373 19.17 15.17 4.54
N LEU A 374 19.50 13.88 4.48
CA LEU A 374 18.53 12.81 4.22
C LEU A 374 17.48 12.71 5.33
N ALA A 375 17.89 12.79 6.61
CA ALA A 375 16.99 12.84 7.74
C ALA A 375 16.12 14.10 7.71
N THR A 376 16.66 15.25 7.31
CA THR A 376 15.91 16.51 7.16
C THR A 376 14.87 16.40 6.06
N PHE A 377 15.21 15.84 4.90
CA PHE A 377 14.25 15.61 3.83
C PHE A 377 13.19 14.58 4.22
N TYR A 378 13.58 13.53 4.95
CA TYR A 378 12.63 12.55 5.46
C TYR A 378 11.70 13.14 6.53
N ILE A 379 12.21 13.95 7.46
CA ILE A 379 11.43 14.66 8.47
C ILE A 379 10.51 15.68 7.81
N LYS A 380 11.01 16.43 6.82
CA LYS A 380 10.17 17.33 6.01
C LYS A 380 9.08 16.55 5.32
N GLU A 381 9.38 15.42 4.68
CA GLU A 381 8.39 14.61 4.00
C GLU A 381 7.41 13.94 4.97
N TRP A 382 7.87 13.54 6.16
CA TRP A 382 7.04 13.02 7.24
C TRP A 382 6.16 14.11 7.85
N LEU A 383 6.68 15.32 8.04
CA LEU A 383 5.93 16.50 8.45
C LEU A 383 4.93 16.87 7.38
N ASP A 384 5.32 16.91 6.12
CA ASP A 384 4.42 17.13 5.00
C ASP A 384 3.40 16.00 4.90
N ARG A 385 3.72 14.75 5.25
CA ARG A 385 2.77 13.63 5.28
C ARG A 385 1.84 13.71 6.48
N LYS A 386 2.34 14.09 7.66
CA LYS A 386 1.59 14.23 8.90
C LYS A 386 0.70 15.47 8.88
N TRP A 387 1.20 16.56 8.32
CA TRP A 387 0.46 17.78 8.06
C TRP A 387 -0.46 17.60 6.88
N ARG A 388 -0.05 16.91 5.80
CA ARG A 388 -1.02 16.47 4.78
C ARG A 388 -2.04 15.51 5.35
N ALA A 389 -1.75 14.64 6.31
CA ALA A 389 -2.75 13.78 6.96
C ALA A 389 -3.67 14.60 7.89
N LYS A 390 -3.13 15.60 8.59
CA LYS A 390 -3.91 16.56 9.39
C LYS A 390 -4.70 17.55 8.51
N LEU A 391 -4.27 17.77 7.26
CA LEU A 391 -4.94 18.57 6.21
C LEU A 391 -5.79 17.70 5.25
N ARG A 392 -5.64 16.36 5.26
CA ARG A 392 -6.36 15.33 4.44
C ARG A 392 -7.39 14.55 5.27
N MET A 393 -7.74 15.00 6.48
CA MET A 393 -9.00 14.67 7.14
C MET A 393 -10.22 15.23 6.36
N GLN A 394 -10.18 15.21 5.03
CA GLN A 394 -11.24 15.69 4.15
C GLN A 394 -11.52 14.69 3.03
N LYS A 395 -10.50 14.07 2.39
CA LYS A 395 -10.77 13.19 1.23
C LYS A 395 -11.48 11.87 1.58
N HIS A 396 -10.98 11.10 2.56
CA HIS A 396 -11.69 9.91 3.04
C HIS A 396 -12.94 10.24 3.87
N PHE A 397 -13.02 11.45 4.43
CA PHE A 397 -14.18 11.90 5.19
C PHE A 397 -15.41 12.09 4.29
N TYR A 398 -15.23 12.68 3.09
CA TYR A 398 -16.29 12.84 2.10
C TYR A 398 -16.72 11.51 1.48
N GLU A 399 -15.78 10.59 1.22
CA GLU A 399 -16.08 9.23 0.72
C GLU A 399 -16.86 8.39 1.76
N GLU A 400 -16.44 8.41 3.02
CA GLU A 400 -17.15 7.73 4.12
C GLU A 400 -18.53 8.34 4.39
N SER A 401 -18.65 9.66 4.25
CA SER A 401 -19.92 10.37 4.32
C SER A 401 -20.88 9.94 3.21
N LEU A 402 -20.41 9.90 1.96
CA LEU A 402 -21.21 9.45 0.82
C LEU A 402 -21.74 8.02 1.03
N TYR A 403 -20.90 7.12 1.53
CA TYR A 403 -21.33 5.77 1.87
C TYR A 403 -22.39 5.77 3.00
N ARG A 404 -22.12 6.48 4.09
CA ARG A 404 -23.00 6.55 5.26
C ARG A 404 -24.37 7.13 4.94
N ILE A 405 -24.42 8.26 4.23
CA ILE A 405 -25.68 8.89 3.85
C ILE A 405 -26.45 8.02 2.87
N SER A 406 -25.76 7.34 1.93
CA SER A 406 -26.45 6.40 1.02
C SER A 406 -27.15 5.27 1.79
N GLU A 407 -26.51 4.72 2.83
CA GLU A 407 -27.11 3.70 3.71
C GLU A 407 -28.26 4.25 4.57
N GLN A 408 -28.17 5.50 5.01
CA GLN A 408 -29.24 6.14 5.79
C GLN A 408 -30.45 6.51 4.92
N LEU A 409 -30.21 7.03 3.71
CA LEU A 409 -31.25 7.38 2.73
C LEU A 409 -32.05 6.15 2.29
N LYS A 410 -31.40 5.01 2.06
CA LYS A 410 -32.06 3.72 1.77
C LYS A 410 -33.08 3.28 2.83
N LYS A 411 -32.90 3.70 4.09
CA LYS A 411 -33.76 3.31 5.21
C LYS A 411 -34.95 4.25 5.39
N GLN A 412 -34.91 5.43 4.75
CA GLN A 412 -36.02 6.37 4.83
C GLN A 412 -37.20 5.89 3.99
N ARG A 413 -38.41 6.23 4.42
CA ARG A 413 -39.65 5.95 3.70
C ARG A 413 -40.48 7.20 3.39
N THR A 414 -40.02 8.37 3.85
CA THR A 414 -40.70 9.65 3.69
C THR A 414 -39.72 10.70 3.19
N VAL A 415 -40.24 11.67 2.42
CA VAL A 415 -39.47 12.80 1.89
C VAL A 415 -38.88 13.63 3.05
N GLU A 416 -39.65 13.86 4.12
CA GLU A 416 -39.19 14.55 5.32
C GLU A 416 -38.00 13.85 5.99
N GLY A 417 -38.03 12.52 6.08
CA GLY A 417 -36.91 11.74 6.62
C GLY A 417 -35.64 11.86 5.79
N ALA A 418 -35.77 11.91 4.46
CA ALA A 418 -34.65 12.12 3.54
C ALA A 418 -34.05 13.54 3.68
N MET A 419 -34.91 14.56 3.80
CA MET A 419 -34.47 15.95 4.03
C MET A 419 -33.74 16.09 5.37
N TYR A 420 -34.28 15.51 6.45
CA TYR A 420 -33.64 15.51 7.77
C TYR A 420 -32.27 14.82 7.76
N CYS A 421 -32.17 13.68 7.05
CA CYS A 421 -30.90 12.96 6.90
C CYS A 421 -29.85 13.82 6.19
N LEU A 422 -30.24 14.51 5.12
CA LEU A 422 -29.39 15.45 4.40
C LEU A 422 -28.93 16.59 5.31
N GLU A 423 -29.85 17.28 6.00
CA GLU A 423 -29.51 18.39 6.89
C GLU A 423 -28.51 17.98 7.98
N LYS A 424 -28.76 16.84 8.62
CA LYS A 424 -27.90 16.32 9.69
C LYS A 424 -26.49 16.01 9.19
N GLU A 425 -26.37 15.30 8.08
CA GLU A 425 -25.06 14.95 7.51
C GLU A 425 -24.27 16.20 7.11
N LEU A 426 -24.96 17.20 6.54
CA LEU A 426 -24.35 18.48 6.20
C LEU A 426 -23.89 19.27 7.42
N GLN A 427 -24.66 19.27 8.52
CA GLN A 427 -24.28 19.92 9.78
C GLN A 427 -23.09 19.24 10.47
N GLU A 428 -22.98 17.91 10.38
CA GLU A 428 -21.85 17.16 10.96
C GLU A 428 -20.54 17.39 10.18
N ILE A 429 -20.62 17.67 8.88
CA ILE A 429 -19.47 17.68 7.97
C ILE A 429 -19.01 19.08 7.58
N LEU A 430 -19.95 19.99 7.35
CA LEU A 430 -19.65 21.37 6.98
C LEU A 430 -19.53 22.24 8.24
N ASP A 431 -18.59 23.19 8.21
CA ASP A 431 -18.45 24.17 9.29
C ASP A 431 -19.48 25.31 9.14
N VAL A 432 -20.74 24.97 9.42
CA VAL A 432 -21.92 25.82 9.27
C VAL A 432 -22.54 26.17 10.62
N GLU A 433 -23.18 27.33 10.67
CA GLU A 433 -23.92 27.83 11.84
C GLU A 433 -25.38 27.38 11.80
N LYS A 434 -26.01 27.42 10.61
CA LYS A 434 -27.37 26.94 10.37
C LYS A 434 -27.49 26.41 8.95
N ILE A 435 -28.24 25.32 8.77
CA ILE A 435 -28.67 24.77 7.48
C ILE A 435 -30.17 24.47 7.60
N GLU A 436 -30.91 24.73 6.53
CA GLU A 436 -32.34 24.50 6.44
C GLU A 436 -32.74 24.19 4.99
N VAL A 437 -33.59 23.19 4.81
CA VAL A 437 -34.24 22.87 3.53
C VAL A 437 -35.56 23.61 3.46
N ILE A 438 -35.69 24.50 2.48
CA ILE A 438 -36.86 25.33 2.26
C ILE A 438 -37.67 24.78 1.09
N GLN A 439 -38.97 24.63 1.31
CA GLN A 439 -39.96 24.35 0.28
C GLN A 439 -40.47 25.67 -0.30
N SER A 440 -40.47 25.77 -1.61
CA SER A 440 -40.98 26.94 -2.34
C SER A 440 -42.11 26.50 -3.27
N ILE A 441 -43.29 27.10 -3.07
CA ILE A 441 -44.47 26.95 -3.92
C ILE A 441 -44.84 28.35 -4.41
N ASN A 442 -44.43 28.73 -5.63
CA ASN A 442 -44.75 30.03 -6.28
C ASN A 442 -44.42 31.32 -5.49
N GLU A 443 -43.82 31.24 -4.29
CA GLU A 443 -43.38 32.38 -3.47
C GLU A 443 -41.84 32.54 -3.46
N PRO A 444 -41.32 33.77 -3.30
CA PRO A 444 -39.89 34.00 -3.20
C PRO A 444 -39.32 33.36 -1.93
N LEU A 445 -38.24 32.58 -2.08
CA LEU A 445 -37.48 31.99 -0.97
C LEU A 445 -37.19 33.01 0.14
N SER A 446 -37.73 32.79 1.33
CA SER A 446 -37.47 33.61 2.51
C SER A 446 -36.78 32.79 3.60
N PHE A 447 -35.61 33.26 4.05
CA PHE A 447 -34.91 32.72 5.21
C PHE A 447 -34.89 33.79 6.28
N GLU A 448 -35.27 33.46 7.52
CA GLU A 448 -35.59 34.40 8.61
C GLU A 448 -34.44 35.30 9.11
N TYR A 449 -33.29 35.35 8.45
CA TYR A 449 -32.19 36.23 8.86
C TYR A 449 -31.49 36.91 7.67
N ASN A 450 -31.54 38.25 7.70
CA ASN A 450 -30.70 39.20 6.94
C ASN A 450 -31.11 39.46 5.46
N GLN A 451 -32.14 40.29 5.25
CA GLN A 451 -32.76 40.62 3.95
C GLN A 451 -31.79 41.16 2.87
N ALA A 452 -30.75 41.93 3.24
CA ALA A 452 -29.86 42.59 2.29
C ALA A 452 -28.88 41.63 1.57
N HIS A 453 -28.32 40.65 2.30
CA HIS A 453 -27.42 39.65 1.70
C HIS A 453 -28.16 38.60 0.88
N TRP A 454 -29.41 38.33 1.26
CA TRP A 454 -30.31 37.45 0.53
C TRP A 454 -30.65 37.98 -0.87
N ALA A 455 -30.91 39.28 -1.00
CA ALA A 455 -31.22 39.91 -2.29
C ALA A 455 -30.15 39.66 -3.38
N ASN A 456 -28.87 39.56 -3.01
CA ASN A 456 -27.78 39.26 -3.95
C ASN A 456 -27.75 37.79 -4.39
N ILE A 457 -28.16 36.86 -3.52
CA ILE A 457 -28.26 35.44 -3.88
C ILE A 457 -29.48 35.22 -4.77
N VAL A 458 -30.63 35.84 -4.46
CA VAL A 458 -31.83 35.80 -5.33
C VAL A 458 -31.53 36.32 -6.73
N LYS A 459 -30.76 37.41 -6.86
CA LYS A 459 -30.32 37.90 -8.18
C LYS A 459 -29.47 36.88 -8.95
N LYS A 460 -28.62 36.11 -8.26
CA LYS A 460 -27.83 35.03 -8.89
C LYS A 460 -28.70 33.82 -9.29
N ILE A 461 -29.73 33.51 -8.50
CA ILE A 461 -30.70 32.45 -8.79
C ILE A 461 -31.50 32.79 -10.05
N ASN A 462 -32.01 34.02 -10.17
CA ASN A 462 -32.83 34.45 -11.30
C ASN A 462 -32.05 34.60 -12.64
N GLY A 463 -30.71 34.59 -12.59
CA GLY A 463 -29.84 34.82 -13.76
C GLY A 463 -29.10 33.58 -14.27
N ALA A 464 -29.31 32.40 -13.70
CA ALA A 464 -28.55 31.19 -14.03
C ALA A 464 -29.46 29.98 -14.27
N PRO A 465 -29.11 29.06 -15.21
CA PRO A 465 -29.83 27.81 -15.36
C PRO A 465 -29.75 26.98 -14.08
N LEU A 466 -30.93 26.55 -13.62
CA LEU A 466 -31.15 25.72 -12.44
C LEU A 466 -30.67 24.29 -12.73
N SER A 467 -29.60 23.87 -12.04
CA SER A 467 -29.08 22.51 -12.12
C SER A 467 -28.94 21.93 -10.72
N ILE A 468 -29.40 20.70 -10.53
CA ILE A 468 -29.35 19.97 -9.26
C ILE A 468 -27.91 19.94 -8.73
N GLY A 469 -27.73 20.22 -7.44
CA GLY A 469 -26.43 20.15 -6.78
C GLY A 469 -25.50 21.35 -7.03
N ARG A 470 -25.90 22.32 -7.88
CA ARG A 470 -25.10 23.52 -8.12
C ARG A 470 -25.06 24.42 -6.88
N VAL A 471 -23.84 24.60 -6.36
CA VAL A 471 -23.60 25.42 -5.16
C VAL A 471 -23.44 26.89 -5.52
N MET A 472 -24.40 27.72 -5.10
CA MET A 472 -24.35 29.18 -5.23
C MET A 472 -23.93 29.79 -3.89
N GLU A 473 -22.87 30.61 -3.88
CA GLU A 473 -22.36 31.21 -2.64
C GLU A 473 -22.21 32.74 -2.74
N HIS A 474 -22.41 33.41 -1.61
CA HIS A 474 -22.13 34.82 -1.41
C HIS A 474 -21.72 35.08 0.05
N ARG A 475 -20.43 35.39 0.25
CA ARG A 475 -19.80 35.55 1.58
C ARG A 475 -20.00 34.31 2.46
N SER A 476 -20.77 34.43 3.55
CA SER A 476 -21.08 33.36 4.48
C SER A 476 -22.34 32.57 4.10
N LEU A 477 -23.14 33.02 3.14
CA LEU A 477 -24.37 32.32 2.74
C LEU A 477 -24.12 31.44 1.52
N PHE A 478 -24.78 30.28 1.48
CA PHE A 478 -24.81 29.41 0.31
C PHE A 478 -26.21 28.83 0.11
N VAL A 479 -26.53 28.57 -1.15
CA VAL A 479 -27.78 27.96 -1.59
C VAL A 479 -27.48 26.86 -2.60
N VAL A 480 -28.18 25.74 -2.50
CA VAL A 480 -28.10 24.63 -3.46
C VAL A 480 -29.50 24.23 -3.86
N PHE A 481 -29.73 24.08 -5.15
CA PHE A 481 -30.99 23.55 -5.67
C PHE A 481 -31.02 22.03 -5.54
N ILE A 482 -32.00 21.49 -4.82
CA ILE A 482 -32.16 20.05 -4.61
C ILE A 482 -32.92 19.45 -5.79
N GLY A 483 -34.06 20.03 -6.17
CA GLY A 483 -34.87 19.54 -7.26
C GLY A 483 -36.28 20.15 -7.26
N SER A 484 -37.02 19.91 -8.34
CA SER A 484 -38.44 20.24 -8.43
C SER A 484 -39.24 18.94 -8.42
N PHE A 485 -40.15 18.81 -7.48
CA PHE A 485 -40.97 17.63 -7.27
C PHE A 485 -42.44 18.04 -7.32
N HIS A 486 -43.13 17.62 -8.38
CA HIS A 486 -44.46 18.12 -8.74
C HIS A 486 -44.48 19.66 -8.81
N GLU A 487 -45.28 20.34 -7.97
CA GLU A 487 -45.38 21.80 -7.90
C GLU A 487 -44.47 22.44 -6.82
N THR A 488 -43.66 21.63 -6.13
CA THR A 488 -42.80 22.10 -5.03
C THR A 488 -41.34 22.10 -5.43
N SER A 489 -40.64 23.22 -5.23
CA SER A 489 -39.18 23.29 -5.40
C SER A 489 -38.48 23.21 -4.06
N LEU A 490 -37.49 22.32 -3.95
CA LEU A 490 -36.69 22.14 -2.74
C LEU A 490 -35.33 22.84 -2.86
N TRP A 491 -35.02 23.63 -1.85
CA TRP A 491 -33.81 24.44 -1.78
C TRP A 491 -33.08 24.23 -0.47
N LEU A 492 -31.78 23.96 -0.55
CA LEU A 492 -30.92 23.94 0.62
C LEU A 492 -30.35 25.33 0.83
N VAL A 493 -30.53 25.89 2.02
CA VAL A 493 -29.96 27.18 2.42
C VAL A 493 -29.09 26.99 3.65
N GLY A 494 -27.90 27.60 3.67
CA GLY A 494 -27.07 27.57 4.86
C GLY A 494 -26.17 28.79 5.06
N LYS A 495 -25.75 28.98 6.32
CA LYS A 495 -24.80 30.01 6.76
C LYS A 495 -23.53 29.35 7.29
N LYS A 496 -22.39 29.66 6.69
CA LYS A 496 -21.04 29.21 7.08
C LYS A 496 -20.57 29.99 8.32
N LYS A 497 -19.82 29.33 9.22
CA LYS A 497 -19.21 30.01 10.39
C LYS A 497 -18.13 31.02 10.00
N ARG A 498 -17.49 30.81 8.83
CA ARG A 498 -16.46 31.70 8.27
C ARG A 498 -16.83 32.12 6.85
N PRO A 499 -16.55 33.37 6.44
CA PRO A 499 -16.87 33.87 5.11
C PRO A 499 -15.85 33.42 4.05
N LEU A 500 -15.55 32.11 4.00
CA LEU A 500 -14.64 31.51 3.02
C LEU A 500 -15.46 30.75 1.97
N SER A 501 -15.03 30.82 0.71
CA SER A 501 -15.58 29.99 -0.37
C SER A 501 -15.33 28.50 -0.12
N PHE A 502 -16.29 27.66 -0.49
CA PHE A 502 -16.08 26.21 -0.43
C PHE A 502 -14.96 25.79 -1.39
N ARG A 503 -14.14 24.83 -0.96
CA ARG A 503 -13.13 24.19 -1.83
C ARG A 503 -13.80 23.36 -2.92
N THR A 504 -13.10 23.06 -4.01
CA THR A 504 -13.62 22.21 -5.10
C THR A 504 -14.12 20.87 -4.56
N GLU A 505 -13.34 20.18 -3.73
CA GLU A 505 -13.73 18.90 -3.11
C GLU A 505 -15.03 19.00 -2.27
N GLN A 506 -15.26 20.12 -1.59
CA GLN A 506 -16.47 20.37 -0.81
C GLN A 506 -17.68 20.62 -1.71
N LYS A 507 -17.49 21.33 -2.83
CA LYS A 507 -18.54 21.58 -3.82
C LYS A 507 -18.94 20.29 -4.52
N ASP A 508 -17.96 19.48 -4.91
CA ASP A 508 -18.18 18.19 -5.57
C ASP A 508 -18.93 17.23 -4.64
N TRP A 509 -18.48 17.10 -3.40
CA TRP A 509 -19.16 16.29 -2.38
C TRP A 509 -20.59 16.77 -2.10
N LEU A 510 -20.78 18.07 -1.88
CA LEU A 510 -22.10 18.67 -1.61
C LEU A 510 -23.05 18.46 -2.80
N SER A 511 -22.56 18.66 -4.02
CA SER A 511 -23.32 18.40 -5.24
C SER A 511 -23.73 16.93 -5.34
N THR A 512 -22.84 16.00 -4.97
CA THR A 512 -23.09 14.56 -5.07
C THR A 512 -24.13 14.10 -4.04
N ILE A 513 -24.03 14.56 -2.80
CA ILE A 513 -25.01 14.25 -1.75
C ILE A 513 -26.41 14.82 -2.08
N VAL A 514 -26.46 16.06 -2.57
CA VAL A 514 -27.72 16.68 -2.98
C VAL A 514 -28.34 15.92 -4.14
N TYR A 515 -27.53 15.49 -5.11
CA TYR A 515 -27.98 14.65 -6.21
C TYR A 515 -28.55 13.31 -5.74
N TYR A 516 -27.86 12.58 -4.87
CA TYR A 516 -28.39 11.32 -4.31
C TYR A 516 -29.67 11.51 -3.51
N THR A 517 -29.77 12.60 -2.75
CA THR A 517 -30.98 12.92 -1.99
C THR A 517 -32.13 13.24 -2.94
N SER A 518 -31.89 14.03 -3.99
CA SER A 518 -32.89 14.33 -5.02
C SER A 518 -33.41 13.06 -5.70
N MET A 519 -32.50 12.19 -6.16
CA MET A 519 -32.86 10.91 -6.77
C MET A 519 -33.67 10.01 -5.82
N THR A 520 -33.31 10.01 -4.54
CA THR A 520 -34.01 9.22 -3.51
C THR A 520 -35.43 9.75 -3.30
N ILE A 521 -35.61 11.07 -3.22
CA ILE A 521 -36.93 11.71 -3.09
C ILE A 521 -37.78 11.42 -4.32
N GLU A 522 -37.23 11.55 -5.53
CA GLU A 522 -37.93 11.24 -6.77
C GLU A 522 -38.42 9.78 -6.80
N ASN A 523 -37.55 8.85 -6.43
CA ASN A 523 -37.90 7.43 -6.34
C ASN A 523 -38.99 7.16 -5.29
N MET A 524 -38.95 7.82 -4.13
CA MET A 524 -39.97 7.67 -3.09
C MET A 524 -41.34 8.15 -3.57
N LEU A 525 -41.39 9.34 -4.18
CA LEU A 525 -42.63 9.90 -4.73
C LEU A 525 -43.20 9.02 -5.84
N LYS A 526 -42.33 8.49 -6.72
CA LYS A 526 -42.74 7.55 -7.77
C LYS A 526 -43.29 6.24 -7.20
N VAL A 527 -42.69 5.71 -6.13
CA VAL A 527 -43.22 4.53 -5.42
C VAL A 527 -44.58 4.84 -4.78
N GLU A 528 -44.74 6.02 -4.17
CA GLU A 528 -46.02 6.42 -3.57
C GLU A 528 -47.13 6.57 -4.62
N GLU A 529 -46.83 7.16 -5.77
CA GLU A 529 -47.74 7.24 -6.91
C GLU A 529 -48.17 5.84 -7.39
N LEU A 530 -47.21 4.92 -7.52
CA LEU A 530 -47.49 3.52 -7.88
C LEU A 530 -48.36 2.81 -6.84
N LEU A 531 -48.14 3.04 -5.55
CA LEU A 531 -48.98 2.48 -4.49
C LEU A 531 -50.42 3.02 -4.55
N LYS A 532 -50.60 4.31 -4.82
CA LYS A 532 -51.93 4.92 -5.00
C LYS A 532 -52.64 4.36 -6.24
N GLU A 533 -51.92 4.13 -7.32
CA GLU A 533 -52.49 3.51 -8.52
C GLU A 533 -52.84 2.03 -8.29
N LEU A 534 -52.05 1.31 -7.50
CA LEU A 534 -52.36 -0.06 -7.06
C LEU A 534 -53.63 -0.12 -6.21
N ASP A 535 -53.84 0.81 -5.28
CA ASP A 535 -55.05 0.82 -4.45
C ASP A 535 -56.31 1.11 -5.29
N ARG A 536 -56.21 1.99 -6.30
CA ARG A 536 -57.29 2.21 -7.27
C ARG A 536 -57.62 0.98 -8.10
N LEU A 537 -56.61 0.18 -8.46
CA LEU A 537 -56.77 -1.01 -9.29
C LEU A 537 -57.20 -2.25 -8.50
N LYS A 538 -57.00 -2.28 -7.17
CA LYS A 538 -57.52 -3.35 -6.29
C LYS A 538 -59.05 -3.30 -6.13
N GLU A 539 -59.66 -2.13 -6.28
CA GLU A 539 -61.12 -1.97 -6.21
C GLU A 539 -61.84 -2.58 -7.43
N THR A 540 -61.12 -2.81 -8.54
CA THR A 540 -61.60 -3.57 -9.70
C THR A 540 -61.13 -5.03 -9.61
N GLU A 541 -62.00 -5.93 -9.15
CA GLU A 541 -61.71 -7.37 -8.95
C GLU A 541 -61.06 -8.03 -10.18
N HIS A 542 -59.79 -8.45 -10.06
CA HIS A 542 -59.24 -9.73 -10.55
C HIS A 542 -57.82 -9.92 -9.97
N SER A 543 -57.63 -11.01 -9.23
CA SER A 543 -56.37 -11.38 -8.56
C SER A 543 -55.17 -11.70 -9.51
N ILE A 544 -55.32 -11.47 -10.82
CA ILE A 544 -54.30 -11.64 -11.87
C ILE A 544 -53.48 -10.34 -12.08
N SER A 545 -53.85 -9.25 -11.41
CA SER A 545 -53.41 -7.90 -11.75
C SER A 545 -51.98 -7.54 -11.28
N PHE A 546 -51.52 -7.98 -10.11
CA PHE A 546 -50.27 -7.48 -9.52
C PHE A 546 -49.01 -7.86 -10.30
N THR A 547 -48.80 -9.15 -10.62
CA THR A 547 -47.59 -9.56 -11.34
C THR A 547 -47.59 -9.09 -12.79
N ARG A 548 -48.77 -9.04 -13.42
CA ARG A 548 -48.93 -8.49 -14.78
C ARG A 548 -48.59 -7.01 -14.82
N LEU A 549 -49.07 -6.20 -13.87
CA LEU A 549 -48.75 -4.78 -13.78
C LEU A 549 -47.28 -4.54 -13.44
N MET A 550 -46.72 -5.28 -12.49
CA MET A 550 -45.29 -5.22 -12.16
C MET A 550 -44.42 -5.58 -13.36
N PHE A 551 -44.82 -6.58 -14.14
CA PHE A 551 -44.12 -6.96 -15.37
C PHE A 551 -44.26 -5.90 -16.46
N GLN A 552 -45.46 -5.40 -16.73
CA GLN A 552 -45.69 -4.33 -17.70
C GLN A 552 -44.92 -3.07 -17.33
N TRP A 553 -44.87 -2.72 -16.05
CA TRP A 553 -44.09 -1.59 -15.56
C TRP A 553 -42.59 -1.82 -15.69
N SER A 554 -42.09 -3.00 -15.29
CA SER A 554 -40.69 -3.39 -15.46
C SER A 554 -40.27 -3.32 -16.94
N GLU A 555 -41.10 -3.79 -17.88
CA GLU A 555 -40.80 -3.69 -19.30
C GLU A 555 -40.91 -2.26 -19.85
N ARG A 556 -41.83 -1.44 -19.35
CA ARG A 556 -41.89 0.00 -19.69
C ARG A 556 -40.65 0.75 -19.20
N GLU A 557 -40.21 0.50 -17.97
CA GLU A 557 -39.03 1.14 -17.40
C GLU A 557 -37.76 0.64 -18.10
N ARG A 558 -37.64 -0.66 -18.39
CA ARG A 558 -36.55 -1.22 -19.23
C ARG A 558 -36.54 -0.60 -20.63
N LYS A 559 -37.71 -0.41 -21.24
CA LYS A 559 -37.85 0.29 -22.54
C LYS A 559 -37.36 1.73 -22.44
N LYS A 560 -37.77 2.46 -21.41
CA LYS A 560 -37.35 3.85 -21.18
C LYS A 560 -35.83 3.93 -20.98
N LEU A 561 -35.27 3.10 -20.10
CA LEU A 561 -33.83 3.05 -19.83
C LEU A 561 -33.02 2.67 -21.09
N ALA A 562 -33.48 1.70 -21.87
CA ALA A 562 -32.79 1.33 -23.12
C ALA A 562 -32.78 2.49 -24.13
N ILE A 563 -33.88 3.25 -24.23
CA ILE A 563 -33.98 4.44 -25.09
C ILE A 563 -33.09 5.56 -24.55
N ASP A 564 -33.15 5.90 -23.26
CA ASP A 564 -32.35 6.97 -22.65
C ASP A 564 -30.84 6.67 -22.77
N LEU A 565 -30.42 5.42 -22.56
CA LEU A 565 -29.03 4.99 -22.75
C LEU A 565 -28.60 5.06 -24.21
N HIS A 566 -29.46 4.62 -25.14
CA HIS A 566 -29.15 4.62 -26.57
C HIS A 566 -29.10 6.03 -27.16
N ASP A 567 -30.04 6.90 -26.78
CA ASP A 567 -30.19 8.22 -27.39
C ASP A 567 -29.35 9.29 -26.70
N THR A 568 -28.99 9.11 -25.43
CA THR A 568 -28.17 10.09 -24.69
C THR A 568 -26.73 9.61 -24.58
N LEU A 569 -26.50 8.51 -23.85
CA LEU A 569 -25.14 8.06 -23.50
C LEU A 569 -24.37 7.50 -24.71
N LEU A 570 -25.00 6.65 -25.51
CA LEU A 570 -24.34 6.07 -26.68
C LEU A 570 -24.02 7.15 -27.73
N GLN A 571 -24.91 8.12 -27.93
CA GLN A 571 -24.67 9.25 -28.85
C GLN A 571 -23.53 10.15 -28.36
N ASP A 572 -23.48 10.45 -27.06
CA ASP A 572 -22.40 11.24 -26.45
C ASP A 572 -21.03 10.54 -26.57
N LEU A 573 -20.98 9.23 -26.37
CA LEU A 573 -19.75 8.44 -26.57
C LEU A 573 -19.31 8.41 -28.03
N ILE A 574 -20.25 8.28 -28.98
CA ILE A 574 -19.96 8.37 -30.42
C ILE A 574 -19.43 9.77 -30.77
N LEU A 575 -20.00 10.83 -30.20
CA LEU A 575 -19.52 12.20 -30.39
C LEU A 575 -18.12 12.40 -29.79
N LEU A 576 -17.85 11.85 -28.62
CA LEU A 576 -16.54 11.91 -27.97
C LEU A 576 -15.49 11.17 -28.80
N ARG A 577 -15.81 9.97 -29.30
CA ARG A 577 -14.96 9.22 -30.23
C ARG A 577 -14.61 10.06 -31.46
N ARG A 578 -15.62 10.67 -32.10
CA ARG A 578 -15.40 11.54 -33.27
C ARG A 578 -14.49 12.73 -32.96
N LYS A 579 -14.56 13.30 -31.74
CA LYS A 579 -13.64 14.36 -31.32
C LYS A 579 -12.20 13.85 -31.18
N VAL A 580 -12.01 12.65 -30.64
CA VAL A 580 -10.68 12.01 -30.52
C VAL A 580 -10.13 11.66 -31.90
N GLU A 581 -10.94 11.07 -32.77
CA GLU A 581 -10.58 10.75 -34.16
C GLU A 581 -10.15 12.01 -34.93
N ASN A 582 -10.89 13.11 -34.79
CA ASN A 582 -10.52 14.40 -35.39
C ASN A 582 -9.19 14.97 -34.88
N LEU A 583 -8.80 14.67 -33.63
CA LEU A 583 -7.50 15.07 -33.08
C LEU A 583 -6.37 14.16 -33.59
N LEU A 584 -6.65 12.88 -33.82
CA LEU A 584 -5.69 11.91 -34.36
C LEU A 584 -5.34 12.17 -35.84
N VAL A 585 -6.25 12.79 -36.60
CA VAL A 585 -6.02 13.18 -38.01
C VAL A 585 -5.14 14.44 -38.14
N GLN A 586 -4.96 15.22 -37.07
CA GLN A 586 -4.08 16.40 -37.09
C GLN A 586 -2.61 16.00 -36.89
N PRO A 587 -1.64 16.70 -37.51
CA PRO A 587 -0.22 16.43 -37.30
C PRO A 587 0.18 16.76 -35.86
N LEU A 588 0.21 15.75 -35.00
CA LEU A 588 0.67 15.86 -33.62
C LEU A 588 2.20 15.75 -33.58
N TYR A 589 2.88 16.79 -33.09
CA TYR A 589 4.36 16.85 -33.03
C TYR A 589 5.00 15.99 -31.93
N VAL A 590 4.20 15.26 -31.15
CA VAL A 590 4.66 14.50 -29.98
C VAL A 590 4.04 13.10 -29.99
N GLU A 591 4.89 12.10 -30.21
CA GLU A 591 4.52 10.68 -30.34
C GLU A 591 3.78 10.13 -29.08
N ASP A 592 4.16 10.62 -27.89
CA ASP A 592 3.50 10.27 -26.63
C ASP A 592 2.04 10.75 -26.55
N ILE A 593 1.69 11.87 -27.18
CA ILE A 593 0.31 12.40 -27.19
C ILE A 593 -0.56 11.58 -28.14
N GLN A 594 -0.02 11.19 -29.29
CA GLN A 594 -0.72 10.33 -30.24
C GLN A 594 -1.02 8.96 -29.62
N LYS A 595 -0.06 8.39 -28.87
CA LYS A 595 -0.28 7.15 -28.13
C LYS A 595 -1.38 7.28 -27.08
N GLN A 596 -1.36 8.34 -26.27
CA GLN A 596 -2.41 8.59 -25.27
C GLN A 596 -3.79 8.77 -25.90
N LEU A 597 -3.88 9.40 -27.07
CA LEU A 597 -5.15 9.56 -27.78
C LEU A 597 -5.66 8.24 -28.35
N ASN A 598 -4.77 7.37 -28.85
CA ASN A 598 -5.15 6.02 -29.28
C ASN A 598 -5.66 5.18 -28.10
N ASP A 599 -4.97 5.24 -26.94
CA ASP A 599 -5.41 4.53 -25.73
C ASP A 599 -6.81 5.03 -25.28
N ILE A 600 -7.07 6.34 -25.36
CA ILE A 600 -8.40 6.92 -25.06
C ILE A 600 -9.45 6.49 -26.08
N GLU A 601 -9.11 6.38 -27.37
CA GLU A 601 -10.05 5.89 -28.38
C GLU A 601 -10.46 4.43 -28.12
N GLU A 602 -9.50 3.57 -27.75
CA GLU A 602 -9.73 2.17 -27.40
C GLU A 602 -10.63 2.06 -26.16
N GLU A 603 -10.38 2.83 -25.11
CA GLU A 603 -11.25 2.88 -23.93
C GLU A 603 -12.69 3.33 -24.28
N ILE A 604 -12.85 4.32 -25.15
CA ILE A 604 -14.19 4.77 -25.59
C ILE A 604 -14.90 3.66 -26.36
N LEU A 605 -14.19 2.92 -27.21
CA LEU A 605 -14.75 1.78 -27.95
C LEU A 605 -15.24 0.68 -27.01
N ASP A 606 -14.44 0.33 -26.01
CA ASP A 606 -14.82 -0.66 -24.99
C ASP A 606 -16.10 -0.24 -24.25
N VAL A 607 -16.20 1.03 -23.84
CA VAL A 607 -17.40 1.53 -23.15
C VAL A 607 -18.62 1.56 -24.08
N ILE A 608 -18.45 1.90 -25.37
CA ILE A 608 -19.52 1.83 -26.37
C ILE A 608 -20.06 0.40 -26.48
N ASP A 609 -19.19 -0.60 -26.55
CA ASP A 609 -19.59 -1.98 -26.72
C ASP A 609 -20.27 -2.55 -25.47
N VAL A 610 -19.76 -2.24 -24.28
CA VAL A 610 -20.43 -2.54 -23.00
C VAL A 610 -21.79 -1.86 -22.91
N THR A 611 -21.90 -0.59 -23.31
CA THR A 611 -23.17 0.15 -23.26
C THR A 611 -24.19 -0.44 -24.22
N ARG A 612 -23.78 -0.84 -25.43
CA ARG A 612 -24.64 -1.56 -26.38
C ARG A 612 -25.11 -2.88 -25.79
N GLU A 613 -24.21 -3.63 -25.15
CA GLU A 613 -24.56 -4.89 -24.49
C GLU A 613 -25.64 -4.69 -23.41
N ILE A 614 -25.50 -3.67 -22.57
CA ILE A 614 -26.49 -3.30 -21.54
C ILE A 614 -27.83 -2.91 -22.19
N CYS A 615 -27.82 -2.07 -23.23
CA CYS A 615 -29.05 -1.71 -23.95
C CYS A 615 -29.76 -2.95 -24.50
N HIS A 616 -29.01 -3.89 -25.07
CA HIS A 616 -29.55 -5.15 -25.58
C HIS A 616 -30.17 -6.03 -24.49
N GLU A 617 -29.56 -6.11 -23.31
CA GLU A 617 -30.10 -6.87 -22.17
C GLU A 617 -31.39 -6.24 -21.62
N LEU A 618 -31.42 -4.90 -21.54
CA LEU A 618 -32.58 -4.14 -21.10
C LEU A 618 -33.75 -4.27 -22.06
N ARG A 619 -33.55 -4.03 -23.36
CA ARG A 619 -34.55 -4.27 -24.41
C ARG A 619 -33.84 -4.38 -25.75
N PRO A 620 -33.94 -5.49 -26.49
CA PRO A 620 -33.28 -5.61 -27.78
C PRO A 620 -33.82 -4.52 -28.74
N PRO A 621 -33.00 -3.52 -29.13
CA PRO A 621 -33.48 -2.42 -29.97
C PRO A 621 -33.90 -2.92 -31.37
N PHE A 622 -33.37 -4.08 -31.77
CA PHE A 622 -33.67 -4.71 -33.05
C PHE A 622 -34.94 -5.55 -33.07
N LEU A 623 -35.60 -5.84 -31.94
CA LEU A 623 -36.84 -6.65 -31.97
C LEU A 623 -37.91 -5.94 -32.83
N SER A 624 -38.06 -4.63 -32.68
CA SER A 624 -39.00 -3.81 -33.46
C SER A 624 -38.56 -3.51 -34.89
N GLN A 625 -37.27 -3.68 -35.24
CA GLN A 625 -36.74 -3.31 -36.57
C GLN A 625 -36.40 -4.53 -37.46
N MET A 626 -36.00 -5.65 -36.85
CA MET A 626 -35.50 -6.86 -37.51
C MET A 626 -36.39 -8.10 -37.28
N GLY A 627 -37.37 -8.00 -36.37
CA GLY A 627 -38.32 -9.07 -36.06
C GLY A 627 -37.78 -10.18 -35.14
N LEU A 628 -38.70 -10.97 -34.59
CA LEU A 628 -38.42 -11.98 -33.56
C LEU A 628 -37.38 -13.04 -33.97
N LYS A 629 -37.42 -13.52 -35.22
CA LYS A 629 -36.49 -14.55 -35.71
C LYS A 629 -35.03 -14.12 -35.64
N GLN A 630 -34.74 -12.89 -36.06
CA GLN A 630 -33.38 -12.36 -36.04
C GLN A 630 -32.90 -12.07 -34.61
N ALA A 631 -33.80 -11.60 -33.75
CA ALA A 631 -33.51 -11.39 -32.33
C ALA A 631 -33.15 -12.70 -31.61
N ILE A 632 -33.87 -13.79 -31.87
CA ILE A 632 -33.57 -15.13 -31.32
C ILE A 632 -32.22 -15.64 -31.84
N SER A 633 -31.94 -15.47 -33.13
CA SER A 633 -30.65 -15.86 -33.72
C SER A 633 -29.46 -15.18 -33.03
N GLN A 634 -29.56 -13.87 -32.78
CA GLN A 634 -28.52 -13.13 -32.05
C GLN A 634 -28.40 -13.58 -30.59
N LEU A 635 -29.54 -13.83 -29.92
CA LEU A 635 -29.56 -14.34 -28.56
C LEU A 635 -28.81 -15.68 -28.45
N ILE A 636 -29.05 -16.60 -29.39
CA ILE A 636 -28.38 -17.91 -29.43
C ILE A 636 -26.90 -17.77 -29.81
N ALA A 637 -26.54 -16.88 -30.74
CA ALA A 637 -25.13 -16.62 -31.06
C ALA A 637 -24.34 -16.14 -29.84
N ARG A 638 -24.92 -15.24 -29.03
CA ARG A 638 -24.32 -14.77 -27.77
C ARG A 638 -24.27 -15.87 -26.72
N PHE A 639 -25.30 -16.70 -26.64
CA PHE A 639 -25.33 -17.86 -25.76
C PHE A 639 -24.17 -18.82 -26.05
N HIS A 640 -23.83 -19.04 -27.34
CA HIS A 640 -22.68 -19.84 -27.75
C HIS A 640 -21.32 -19.22 -27.42
N LEU A 641 -21.21 -17.89 -27.33
CA LEU A 641 -19.96 -17.25 -26.88
C LEU A 641 -19.67 -17.49 -25.39
N ARG A 642 -20.73 -17.71 -24.59
CA ARG A 642 -20.63 -17.84 -23.13
C ARG A 642 -20.71 -19.30 -22.65
N THR A 643 -21.09 -20.24 -23.50
CA THR A 643 -21.41 -21.62 -23.10
C THR A 643 -21.01 -22.65 -24.17
N ASN A 644 -20.72 -23.88 -23.74
CA ASN A 644 -20.44 -25.00 -24.64
C ASN A 644 -21.69 -25.84 -24.99
N ILE A 645 -22.89 -25.38 -24.62
CA ILE A 645 -24.15 -26.10 -24.82
C ILE A 645 -24.57 -25.99 -26.28
N LYS A 646 -24.92 -27.11 -26.91
CA LYS A 646 -25.36 -27.13 -28.31
C LYS A 646 -26.85 -26.78 -28.38
N VAL A 647 -27.20 -25.73 -29.13
CA VAL A 647 -28.59 -25.30 -29.32
C VAL A 647 -29.02 -25.61 -30.75
N LYS A 648 -29.93 -26.58 -30.92
CA LYS A 648 -30.62 -26.81 -32.19
C LYS A 648 -31.89 -26.00 -32.18
N TRP A 649 -32.02 -25.06 -33.12
CA TRP A 649 -33.19 -24.19 -33.16
C TRP A 649 -33.80 -24.09 -34.56
N ASN A 650 -35.13 -23.95 -34.61
CA ASN A 650 -35.87 -23.65 -35.82
C ASN A 650 -36.98 -22.64 -35.50
N VAL A 651 -37.10 -21.59 -36.32
CA VAL A 651 -38.11 -20.54 -36.17
C VAL A 651 -38.85 -20.37 -37.49
N HIS A 652 -40.14 -20.73 -37.46
CA HIS A 652 -41.08 -20.60 -38.56
C HIS A 652 -42.19 -19.61 -38.15
N ILE A 653 -42.26 -18.47 -38.82
CA ILE A 653 -43.24 -17.41 -38.50
C ILE A 653 -43.93 -17.04 -39.80
N GLN A 654 -45.19 -17.49 -39.98
CA GLN A 654 -46.02 -17.16 -41.15
C GLN A 654 -47.08 -16.11 -40.82
N ALA A 655 -47.56 -16.09 -39.57
CA ALA A 655 -48.52 -15.10 -39.10
C ALA A 655 -47.85 -13.86 -38.49
N LYS A 656 -48.57 -12.73 -38.45
CA LYS A 656 -48.09 -11.47 -37.87
C LYS A 656 -48.30 -11.46 -36.36
N LEU A 657 -47.21 -11.42 -35.59
CA LEU A 657 -47.23 -11.26 -34.14
C LEU A 657 -47.39 -9.79 -33.75
N GLY A 658 -48.12 -9.51 -32.67
CA GLY A 658 -48.11 -8.19 -32.03
C GLY A 658 -46.83 -7.97 -31.22
N GLU A 659 -46.48 -6.70 -30.94
CA GLU A 659 -45.25 -6.36 -30.21
C GLU A 659 -45.17 -7.03 -28.82
N GLU A 660 -46.31 -7.18 -28.14
CA GLU A 660 -46.36 -7.84 -26.83
C GLU A 660 -46.09 -9.35 -26.94
N GLN A 661 -46.62 -10.01 -27.96
CA GLN A 661 -46.38 -11.44 -28.22
C GLN A 661 -44.92 -11.70 -28.62
N GLU A 662 -44.34 -10.85 -29.49
CA GLU A 662 -42.93 -10.96 -29.88
C GLU A 662 -41.99 -10.79 -28.69
N LEU A 663 -42.23 -9.76 -27.87
CA LEU A 663 -41.44 -9.51 -26.68
C LEU A 663 -41.60 -10.64 -25.66
N ALA A 664 -42.82 -11.15 -25.46
CA ALA A 664 -43.08 -12.25 -24.55
C ALA A 664 -42.34 -13.52 -24.98
N MET A 665 -42.40 -13.90 -26.26
CA MET A 665 -41.66 -15.05 -26.79
C MET A 665 -40.15 -14.88 -26.61
N TYR A 666 -39.61 -13.71 -26.95
CA TYR A 666 -38.20 -13.41 -26.77
C TYR A 666 -37.77 -13.58 -25.30
N ARG A 667 -38.53 -13.03 -24.35
CA ARG A 667 -38.23 -13.12 -22.91
C ARG A 667 -38.36 -14.53 -22.37
N ILE A 668 -39.35 -15.31 -22.85
CA ILE A 668 -39.50 -16.71 -22.45
C ILE A 668 -38.27 -17.51 -22.90
N ILE A 669 -37.86 -17.37 -24.16
CA ILE A 669 -36.66 -18.04 -24.69
C ILE A 669 -35.40 -17.62 -23.93
N GLN A 670 -35.25 -16.32 -23.64
CA GLN A 670 -34.13 -15.81 -22.86
C GLN A 670 -34.06 -16.42 -21.46
N GLU A 671 -35.20 -16.50 -20.76
CA GLU A 671 -35.27 -17.09 -19.43
C GLU A 671 -34.97 -18.59 -19.46
N LEU A 672 -35.48 -19.32 -20.45
CA LEU A 672 -35.22 -20.76 -20.62
C LEU A 672 -33.73 -21.05 -20.86
N LEU A 673 -33.08 -20.28 -21.74
CA LEU A 673 -31.64 -20.40 -21.97
C LEU A 673 -30.83 -20.08 -20.72
N ASN A 674 -31.22 -19.06 -19.95
CA ASN A 674 -30.55 -18.70 -18.70
C ASN A 674 -30.70 -19.80 -17.65
N ASN A 675 -31.89 -20.39 -17.54
CA ASN A 675 -32.17 -21.49 -16.64
C ASN A 675 -31.34 -22.73 -17.00
N ALA A 676 -31.14 -23.00 -18.29
CA ALA A 676 -30.27 -24.09 -18.72
C ALA A 676 -28.83 -23.94 -18.20
N VAL A 677 -28.27 -22.72 -18.28
CA VAL A 677 -26.91 -22.43 -17.82
C VAL A 677 -26.77 -22.56 -16.31
N LYS A 678 -27.75 -22.05 -15.57
CA LYS A 678 -27.69 -22.00 -14.10
C LYS A 678 -28.05 -23.32 -13.44
N HIS A 679 -28.95 -24.10 -14.04
CA HIS A 679 -29.63 -25.18 -13.33
C HIS A 679 -29.62 -26.52 -14.05
N SER A 680 -29.60 -26.58 -15.39
CA SER A 680 -29.87 -27.85 -16.08
C SER A 680 -28.66 -28.77 -16.23
N GLN A 681 -27.42 -28.26 -16.27
CA GLN A 681 -26.23 -29.01 -16.70
C GLN A 681 -26.41 -29.70 -18.08
N ALA A 682 -27.31 -29.18 -18.91
CA ALA A 682 -27.61 -29.74 -20.23
C ALA A 682 -26.40 -29.64 -21.17
N SER A 683 -26.25 -30.64 -22.03
CA SER A 683 -25.31 -30.64 -23.15
C SER A 683 -25.97 -30.18 -24.45
N THR A 684 -27.28 -30.38 -24.58
CA THR A 684 -28.06 -30.09 -25.78
C THR A 684 -29.41 -29.47 -25.43
N ILE A 685 -29.78 -28.42 -26.19
CA ILE A 685 -31.09 -27.78 -26.15
C ILE A 685 -31.71 -27.88 -27.55
N GLN A 686 -33.01 -28.20 -27.61
CA GLN A 686 -33.83 -28.09 -28.81
C GLN A 686 -34.88 -27.01 -28.61
N LEU A 687 -34.98 -26.08 -29.56
CA LEU A 687 -35.91 -24.97 -29.53
C LEU A 687 -36.65 -24.86 -30.87
N VAL A 688 -37.97 -25.03 -30.85
CA VAL A 688 -38.81 -24.87 -32.03
C VAL A 688 -39.86 -23.82 -31.74
N LEU A 689 -39.89 -22.75 -32.54
CA LEU A 689 -40.93 -21.73 -32.49
C LEU A 689 -41.68 -21.75 -33.82
N ASP A 690 -43.00 -21.97 -33.75
CA ASP A 690 -43.88 -22.00 -34.91
C ASP A 690 -45.06 -21.04 -34.69
N ALA A 691 -45.33 -20.17 -35.66
CA ALA A 691 -46.47 -19.25 -35.63
C ALA A 691 -47.30 -19.41 -36.91
N GLN A 692 -48.46 -20.06 -36.76
CA GLN A 692 -49.42 -20.36 -37.83
C GLN A 692 -50.83 -19.95 -37.40
N ASP A 693 -51.56 -19.32 -38.34
CA ASP A 693 -52.97 -18.90 -38.31
C ASP A 693 -53.55 -18.40 -36.97
N GLU A 694 -53.79 -19.29 -36.00
CA GLU A 694 -54.53 -19.01 -34.76
C GLU A 694 -53.64 -18.92 -33.49
N ALA A 695 -52.38 -19.36 -33.52
CA ALA A 695 -51.51 -19.34 -32.34
C ALA A 695 -50.00 -19.34 -32.67
N VAL A 696 -49.21 -18.86 -31.71
CA VAL A 696 -47.76 -19.07 -31.65
C VAL A 696 -47.44 -20.14 -30.61
N GLN A 697 -46.68 -21.16 -31.04
CA GLN A 697 -46.25 -22.27 -30.20
C GLN A 697 -44.73 -22.30 -30.09
N LEU A 698 -44.24 -22.35 -28.85
CA LEU A 698 -42.83 -22.59 -28.52
C LEU A 698 -42.71 -23.95 -27.85
N CYS A 699 -41.84 -24.81 -28.39
CA CYS A 699 -41.41 -26.05 -27.79
C CYS A 699 -39.92 -25.94 -27.44
N TYR A 700 -39.61 -26.14 -26.16
CA TYR A 700 -38.25 -26.16 -25.61
C TYR A 700 -38.00 -27.51 -24.95
N VAL A 701 -36.87 -28.15 -25.26
CA VAL A 701 -36.42 -29.40 -24.65
C VAL A 701 -34.94 -29.30 -24.33
N ASP A 702 -34.53 -29.61 -23.09
CA ASP A 702 -33.11 -29.82 -22.74
C ASP A 702 -32.86 -31.21 -22.17
N ASP A 703 -31.61 -31.68 -22.27
CA ASP A 703 -31.14 -32.99 -21.78
C ASP A 703 -30.52 -32.93 -20.38
N GLY A 704 -30.93 -31.96 -19.56
CA GLY A 704 -30.36 -31.70 -18.25
C GLY A 704 -30.85 -32.62 -17.12
N VAL A 705 -30.52 -32.24 -15.87
CA VAL A 705 -30.87 -32.99 -14.64
C VAL A 705 -32.37 -33.02 -14.33
N GLY A 706 -33.18 -32.20 -15.00
CA GLY A 706 -34.63 -32.09 -14.79
C GLY A 706 -35.03 -31.48 -13.45
N ILE A 707 -36.33 -31.37 -13.22
CA ILE A 707 -36.96 -30.75 -12.05
C ILE A 707 -37.93 -31.77 -11.42
N GLU A 708 -37.85 -31.94 -10.10
CA GLU A 708 -38.85 -32.69 -9.35
C GLU A 708 -40.17 -31.90 -9.30
N MET A 709 -41.19 -32.38 -10.02
CA MET A 709 -42.47 -31.69 -10.15
C MET A 709 -43.19 -31.46 -8.81
N GLU A 710 -42.91 -32.27 -7.79
CA GLU A 710 -43.44 -32.12 -6.43
C GLU A 710 -42.91 -30.86 -5.71
N LYS A 711 -41.72 -30.34 -6.10
CA LYS A 711 -41.11 -29.12 -5.56
C LYS A 711 -41.49 -27.84 -6.31
N LEU A 712 -42.28 -27.92 -7.39
CA LEU A 712 -42.68 -26.74 -8.18
C LEU A 712 -43.69 -25.83 -7.44
N ASN A 713 -44.36 -26.34 -6.41
CA ASN A 713 -45.39 -25.60 -5.66
C ASN A 713 -44.83 -24.69 -4.55
N ASP A 714 -43.55 -24.80 -4.18
CA ASP A 714 -42.92 -23.85 -3.27
C ASP A 714 -42.55 -22.55 -4.01
N HIS A 715 -43.32 -21.49 -3.73
CA HIS A 715 -43.31 -20.22 -4.47
C HIS A 715 -42.00 -19.41 -4.32
N HIS A 716 -41.05 -19.84 -3.48
CA HIS A 716 -39.85 -19.08 -3.15
C HIS A 716 -38.62 -19.43 -4.01
N ASP A 717 -38.53 -20.65 -4.56
CA ASP A 717 -37.33 -21.11 -5.28
C ASP A 717 -37.46 -21.11 -6.82
N ASN A 718 -38.67 -20.94 -7.38
CA ASN A 718 -38.96 -21.12 -8.81
C ASN A 718 -39.54 -19.88 -9.52
N LEU A 719 -39.10 -18.67 -9.14
CA LEU A 719 -39.59 -17.39 -9.69
C LEU A 719 -39.53 -17.30 -11.23
N GLY A 720 -38.51 -17.88 -11.87
CA GLY A 720 -38.34 -17.83 -13.33
C GLY A 720 -39.42 -18.62 -14.10
N LEU A 721 -39.71 -19.85 -13.69
CA LEU A 721 -40.74 -20.70 -14.32
C LEU A 721 -42.16 -20.21 -13.99
N PHE A 722 -42.36 -19.72 -12.77
CA PHE A 722 -43.61 -19.07 -12.37
C PHE A 722 -43.87 -17.83 -13.24
N GLY A 723 -42.85 -16.98 -13.44
CA GLY A 723 -42.94 -15.80 -14.30
C GLY A 723 -43.21 -16.13 -15.78
N ILE A 724 -42.70 -17.25 -16.31
CA ILE A 724 -43.07 -17.74 -17.64
C ILE A 724 -44.57 -18.09 -17.69
N LYS A 725 -45.07 -18.85 -16.71
CA LYS A 725 -46.47 -19.28 -16.66
C LYS A 725 -47.44 -18.09 -16.59
N GLU A 726 -47.18 -17.13 -15.71
CA GLU A 726 -48.00 -15.92 -15.59
C GLU A 726 -47.96 -15.05 -16.86
N ARG A 727 -46.79 -14.89 -17.49
CA ARG A 727 -46.66 -14.12 -18.73
C ARG A 727 -47.48 -14.73 -19.87
N VAL A 728 -47.47 -16.05 -19.98
CA VAL A 728 -48.26 -16.79 -20.97
C VAL A 728 -49.76 -16.64 -20.69
N GLN A 729 -50.17 -16.79 -19.43
CA GLN A 729 -51.57 -16.58 -19.02
C GLN A 729 -52.05 -15.14 -19.23
N GLY A 730 -51.18 -14.14 -19.01
CA GLY A 730 -51.49 -12.72 -19.22
C GLY A 730 -51.79 -12.35 -20.67
N LEU A 731 -51.35 -13.18 -21.62
CA LEU A 731 -51.65 -13.09 -23.05
C LEU A 731 -52.76 -14.07 -23.49
N GLY A 732 -53.48 -14.68 -22.55
CA GLY A 732 -54.54 -15.66 -22.84
C GLY A 732 -54.04 -17.03 -23.31
N GLY A 733 -52.73 -17.30 -23.18
CA GLY A 733 -52.10 -18.55 -23.59
C GLY A 733 -52.06 -19.64 -22.52
N THR A 734 -51.51 -20.81 -22.89
CA THR A 734 -51.29 -21.95 -22.01
C THR A 734 -49.82 -22.38 -21.98
N CYS A 735 -49.34 -22.80 -20.81
CA CYS A 735 -47.98 -23.28 -20.59
C CYS A 735 -48.02 -24.67 -19.94
N LYS A 736 -47.42 -25.66 -20.59
CA LYS A 736 -47.26 -27.03 -20.08
C LYS A 736 -45.78 -27.28 -19.82
N ILE A 737 -45.47 -27.79 -18.63
CA ILE A 737 -44.13 -28.13 -18.20
C ILE A 737 -44.12 -29.63 -17.89
N ALA A 738 -43.19 -30.37 -18.48
CA ALA A 738 -42.96 -31.78 -18.21
C ALA A 738 -41.49 -31.98 -17.87
N SER A 739 -41.21 -32.62 -16.73
CA SER A 739 -39.85 -32.92 -16.30
C SER A 739 -39.84 -34.06 -15.29
N SER A 740 -38.74 -34.80 -15.26
CA SER A 740 -38.44 -35.80 -14.24
C SER A 740 -36.94 -35.82 -13.98
N HIS A 741 -36.54 -36.26 -12.78
CA HIS A 741 -35.14 -36.31 -12.39
C HIS A 741 -34.32 -37.15 -13.39
N GLY A 742 -33.28 -36.54 -13.97
CA GLY A 742 -32.39 -37.14 -14.97
C GLY A 742 -32.98 -37.28 -16.38
N SER A 743 -34.16 -36.72 -16.67
CA SER A 743 -34.81 -36.79 -18.00
C SER A 743 -34.93 -35.44 -18.70
N GLY A 744 -34.25 -34.40 -18.19
CA GLY A 744 -34.31 -33.06 -18.77
C GLY A 744 -35.61 -32.30 -18.48
N LEU A 745 -35.82 -31.23 -19.23
CA LEU A 745 -36.97 -30.33 -19.09
C LEU A 745 -37.61 -30.09 -20.46
N GLU A 746 -38.91 -30.32 -20.55
CA GLU A 746 -39.74 -30.00 -21.70
C GLU A 746 -40.78 -28.94 -21.33
N ILE A 747 -40.81 -27.85 -22.11
CA ILE A 747 -41.76 -26.75 -21.93
C ILE A 747 -42.44 -26.46 -23.26
N THR A 748 -43.77 -26.53 -23.25
CA THR A 748 -44.61 -26.13 -24.38
C THR A 748 -45.44 -24.91 -24.00
N VAL A 749 -45.27 -23.83 -24.74
CA VAL A 749 -46.03 -22.58 -24.60
C VAL A 749 -46.88 -22.38 -25.86
N THR A 750 -48.15 -22.05 -25.69
CA THR A 750 -49.08 -21.71 -26.78
C THR A 750 -49.76 -20.39 -26.44
N ILE A 751 -49.63 -19.38 -27.30
CA ILE A 751 -50.30 -18.08 -27.14
C ILE A 751 -51.18 -17.83 -28.38
N PRO A 752 -52.47 -17.49 -28.21
CA PRO A 752 -53.34 -17.15 -29.34
C PRO A 752 -52.87 -15.87 -30.03
N LEU A 753 -53.02 -15.81 -31.37
CA LEU A 753 -52.61 -14.67 -32.20
C LEU A 753 -53.63 -13.54 -32.26
#